data_AF-A0A952SVR1-F1
#
_entry.id   AF-A0A952SVR1-F1
#
_cell.length_a   1.000
_cell.length_b   1.000
_cell.length_c   1.000
_cell.angle_alpha   90.00
_cell.angle_beta   90.00
_cell.angle_gamma   90.00
#
_symmetry.space_group_name_H-M   'P 1'
#
loop_
_entity.id
_entity.type
_entity.pdbx_description
1 polymer ?
#
loop_
_entity_poly.entity_id
_entity_poly.type
_entity_poly.pdbx_seq_one_letter_code
_entity_poly.pdbx_strand_id
1 'polypeptide(L)'
;MRYMYALLVVLWVMVVSGCGSDREGQLIVDHQRAVYESLALQDQLQQQGGGHAAADLGIGISNRGMSKLLSLLKGLVITPDRPLEGLEDLSVRIEDIELVSRAGRSELELQVSVASPTNHLQFDARMTGDLLFLPPELDIGTPEDQLAFRVKVRDLHPDLSWYSLRFQNIAAVRDYLRNRMIDQIEKDLVVKVPTAKLDKLVLGLSGTEVLKDEEKGYQIKVAYASPKFEMSVVARYSQFLMTDSGFWIFARYDDKTPYVPKPVAQVPTEQLESEIGRLTYAIRAAAVGLTFTAGDSAVIVRKPLLEKLTTQFNERSSDERTVSFQSTRSRGKLFEKQWRDNLLGDGGLSVELDSRDAAWGAVTLKQVTSAWSEKGLAYSASIDIEANTIMYVHFDPLIGGGVGKRTTLEGTASPVLAGTLSFALRTYRGVPVLVIANQLDCSKFPITVMDDGGLALGVTVSQLIGGGKPNLIPALMGLPKMMKADQVLRGIKGVTVTAPKPFAAITYAPTQLLADADGFRAEFSTSASWSEGDDVDAEDRVKEIAALVNKDETFPSAPDCGRPDAIRVHVAGIEFEHDLGLGRVITSLVDGARTGTKGIENFLSIAGRNAINPPPGSVLRKPLMNPLGTLKCLGTLLQKCE
;
A
#
# COMPACT_ATOMS: atom_id res chain seq x y z
N MET A 1 50.26 -3.46 31.69
CA MET A 1 50.78 -4.63 32.45
C MET A 1 49.95 -5.00 33.68
N ARG A 2 49.54 -4.07 34.58
CA ARG A 2 48.76 -4.43 35.80
C ARG A 2 47.35 -5.00 35.52
N TYR A 3 46.67 -4.55 34.46
CA TYR A 3 45.39 -5.12 34.01
C TYR A 3 45.50 -6.56 33.50
N MET A 4 46.65 -6.93 32.93
CA MET A 4 46.90 -8.26 32.36
C MET A 4 46.98 -9.35 33.43
N TYR A 5 47.58 -9.03 34.59
CA TYR A 5 47.66 -9.94 35.74
C TYR A 5 46.31 -10.12 36.43
N ALA A 6 45.49 -9.06 36.52
CA ALA A 6 44.15 -9.16 37.08
C ALA A 6 43.23 -10.04 36.20
N LEU A 7 43.32 -9.88 34.87
CA LEU A 7 42.53 -10.68 33.92
C LEU A 7 42.92 -12.16 33.95
N LEU A 8 44.23 -12.46 34.05
CA LEU A 8 44.76 -13.82 34.18
C LEU A 8 44.30 -14.52 35.47
N VAL A 9 44.20 -13.79 36.59
CA VAL A 9 43.71 -14.33 37.87
C VAL A 9 42.22 -14.61 37.84
N VAL A 10 41.42 -13.72 37.21
CA VAL A 10 39.98 -13.93 37.02
C VAL A 10 39.72 -15.12 36.09
N LEU A 11 40.48 -15.25 35.00
CA LEU A 11 40.48 -16.42 34.12
C LEU A 11 40.75 -17.72 34.89
N TRP A 12 41.75 -17.71 35.78
CA TRP A 12 42.17 -18.89 36.52
C TRP A 12 41.10 -19.35 37.52
N VAL A 13 40.43 -18.41 38.20
CA VAL A 13 39.33 -18.70 39.13
C VAL A 13 38.09 -19.26 38.40
N MET A 14 37.83 -18.81 37.16
CA MET A 14 36.72 -19.31 36.34
C MET A 14 36.97 -20.72 35.79
N VAL A 15 38.21 -21.05 35.40
CA VAL A 15 38.58 -22.41 34.93
C VAL A 15 38.44 -23.45 36.05
N VAL A 16 38.73 -23.08 37.30
CA VAL A 16 38.71 -23.99 38.45
C VAL A 16 37.30 -24.26 38.98
N SER A 17 36.31 -23.43 38.64
CA SER A 17 34.95 -23.51 39.23
C SER A 17 33.94 -24.40 38.47
N GLY A 18 34.31 -25.02 37.34
CA GLY A 18 33.57 -26.18 36.81
C GLY A 18 32.06 -26.02 36.50
N CYS A 19 31.55 -24.80 36.31
CA CYS A 19 30.11 -24.52 36.11
C CYS A 19 29.56 -24.81 34.69
N GLY A 20 30.11 -25.78 33.97
CA GLY A 20 29.86 -25.96 32.53
C GLY A 20 28.61 -26.78 32.14
N SER A 21 28.32 -27.90 32.81
CA SER A 21 27.37 -28.90 32.28
C SER A 21 25.90 -28.63 32.61
N ASP A 22 25.57 -28.14 33.80
CA ASP A 22 24.17 -27.95 34.21
C ASP A 22 23.50 -26.77 33.49
N ARG A 23 24.29 -25.80 33.03
CA ARG A 23 23.81 -24.60 32.37
C ARG A 23 23.34 -24.85 30.94
N GLU A 24 23.94 -25.82 30.25
CA GLU A 24 23.60 -26.16 28.87
C GLU A 24 22.22 -26.86 28.78
N GLY A 25 21.95 -27.79 29.71
CA GLY A 25 20.62 -28.40 29.85
C GLY A 25 19.52 -27.39 30.19
N GLN A 26 19.85 -26.41 31.05
CA GLN A 26 18.91 -25.34 31.41
C GLN A 26 18.62 -24.39 30.24
N LEU A 27 19.63 -24.02 29.45
CA LEU A 27 19.45 -23.21 28.23
C LEU A 27 18.52 -23.88 27.21
N ILE A 28 18.62 -25.20 27.04
CA ILE A 28 17.73 -25.96 26.14
C ILE A 28 16.27 -25.87 26.62
N VAL A 29 16.02 -26.09 27.91
CA VAL A 29 14.67 -26.05 28.49
C VAL A 29 14.09 -24.64 28.43
N ASP A 30 14.88 -23.62 28.75
CA ASP A 30 14.47 -22.21 28.67
C ASP A 30 14.14 -21.79 27.23
N HIS A 31 14.92 -22.29 26.28
CA HIS A 31 14.68 -22.09 24.86
C HIS A 31 13.36 -22.75 24.41
N GLN A 32 13.14 -24.03 24.74
CA GLN A 32 11.89 -24.72 24.42
C GLN A 32 10.68 -24.02 25.05
N ARG A 33 10.80 -23.56 26.30
CA ARG A 33 9.73 -22.82 26.99
C ARG A 33 9.42 -21.53 26.25
N ALA A 34 10.46 -20.84 25.77
CA ALA A 34 10.28 -19.62 25.02
C ALA A 34 9.60 -19.86 23.66
N VAL A 35 9.91 -20.96 22.98
CA VAL A 35 9.25 -21.39 21.74
C VAL A 35 7.78 -21.73 21.99
N TYR A 36 7.49 -22.50 23.04
CA TYR A 36 6.12 -22.81 23.45
C TYR A 36 5.29 -21.55 23.70
N GLU A 37 5.84 -20.58 24.46
CA GLU A 37 5.17 -19.31 24.71
C GLU A 37 4.84 -18.57 23.41
N SER A 38 5.78 -18.52 22.47
CA SER A 38 5.58 -17.84 21.19
C SER A 38 4.48 -18.49 20.34
N LEU A 39 4.47 -19.82 20.29
CA LEU A 39 3.44 -20.62 19.62
C LEU A 39 2.06 -20.40 20.26
N ALA A 40 1.98 -20.47 21.59
CA ALA A 40 0.73 -20.31 22.32
C ALA A 40 0.14 -18.90 22.16
N LEU A 41 0.98 -17.86 22.15
CA LEU A 41 0.53 -16.49 21.88
C LEU A 41 -0.05 -16.35 20.47
N GLN A 42 0.61 -16.92 19.45
CA GLN A 42 0.10 -16.90 18.08
C GLN A 42 -1.21 -17.68 17.94
N ASP A 43 -1.32 -18.86 18.57
CA ASP A 43 -2.55 -19.65 18.58
C ASP A 43 -3.71 -18.88 19.24
N GLN A 44 -3.47 -18.22 20.37
CA GLN A 44 -4.46 -17.35 21.01
C GLN A 44 -4.91 -16.20 20.11
N LEU A 45 -3.97 -15.52 19.43
CA LEU A 45 -4.30 -14.44 18.50
C LEU A 45 -5.14 -14.93 17.32
N GLN A 46 -4.84 -16.10 16.79
CA GLN A 46 -5.65 -16.72 15.74
C GLN A 46 -7.06 -17.05 16.26
N GLN A 47 -7.19 -17.66 17.44
CA GLN A 47 -8.49 -18.02 18.00
C GLN A 47 -9.36 -16.79 18.35
N GLN A 48 -8.79 -15.77 18.98
CA GLN A 48 -9.51 -14.54 19.33
C GLN A 48 -9.94 -13.75 18.09
N GLY A 49 -9.08 -13.74 17.07
CA GLY A 49 -9.32 -13.01 15.82
C GLY A 49 -10.27 -13.70 14.85
N GLY A 50 -10.68 -14.95 15.10
CA GLY A 50 -11.44 -15.79 14.16
C GLY A 50 -10.59 -16.38 13.02
N GLY A 51 -9.27 -16.39 13.19
CA GLY A 51 -8.27 -16.80 12.20
C GLY A 51 -7.99 -15.72 11.14
N HIS A 52 -6.98 -15.98 10.31
CA HIS A 52 -6.59 -15.15 9.16
C HIS A 52 -7.69 -15.01 8.09
N ALA A 53 -8.64 -15.95 8.05
CA ALA A 53 -9.77 -15.92 7.14
C ALA A 53 -10.77 -14.81 7.50
N ALA A 54 -10.87 -14.47 8.78
CA ALA A 54 -11.73 -13.39 9.28
C ALA A 54 -11.09 -11.99 9.15
N ALA A 55 -9.84 -11.91 8.69
CA ALA A 55 -9.15 -10.64 8.50
C ALA A 55 -9.60 -9.92 7.22
N ASP A 56 -9.67 -8.60 7.29
CA ASP A 56 -10.06 -7.74 6.15
C ASP A 56 -8.88 -7.47 5.20
N LEU A 57 -7.66 -7.46 5.75
CA LEU A 57 -6.41 -7.19 5.05
C LEU A 57 -5.31 -8.13 5.56
N GLY A 58 -4.43 -8.57 4.67
CA GLY A 58 -3.23 -9.33 5.01
C GLY A 58 -2.02 -8.82 4.25
N ILE A 59 -0.86 -8.79 4.91
CA ILE A 59 0.44 -8.52 4.30
C ILE A 59 1.37 -9.67 4.66
N GLY A 60 2.03 -10.23 3.66
CA GLY A 60 2.95 -11.35 3.81
C GLY A 60 4.34 -11.07 3.25
N ILE A 61 5.37 -11.59 3.90
CA ILE A 61 6.75 -11.64 3.39
C ILE A 61 7.26 -13.07 3.49
N SER A 62 7.66 -13.63 2.36
CA SER A 62 8.24 -14.97 2.29
C SER A 62 9.64 -15.01 2.91
N ASN A 63 10.14 -16.20 3.22
CA ASN A 63 11.53 -16.40 3.63
C ASN A 63 12.53 -15.87 2.58
N ARG A 64 12.24 -16.04 1.29
CA ARG A 64 13.08 -15.52 0.20
C ARG A 64 13.07 -13.99 0.18
N GLY A 65 11.89 -13.38 0.32
CA GLY A 65 11.74 -11.92 0.41
C GLY A 65 12.46 -11.33 1.62
N MET A 66 12.35 -12.00 2.77
CA MET A 66 13.05 -11.61 3.99
C MET A 66 14.57 -11.64 3.79
N SER A 67 15.11 -12.72 3.22
CA SER A 67 16.54 -12.83 2.90
C SER A 67 17.03 -11.69 1.99
N LYS A 68 16.26 -11.35 0.94
CA LYS A 68 16.59 -10.23 0.05
C LYS A 68 16.52 -8.87 0.74
N LEU A 69 15.60 -8.66 1.68
CA LEU A 69 15.56 -7.40 2.45
C LEU A 69 16.71 -7.34 3.46
N LEU A 70 17.03 -8.45 4.11
CA LEU A 70 18.12 -8.58 5.06
C LEU A 70 19.50 -8.40 4.43
N SER A 71 19.65 -8.63 3.12
CA SER A 71 20.92 -8.35 2.43
C SER A 71 21.32 -6.87 2.46
N LEU A 72 20.41 -5.94 2.75
CA LEU A 72 20.76 -4.54 3.02
C LEU A 72 21.56 -4.38 4.32
N LEU A 73 21.50 -5.32 5.25
CA LEU A 73 22.30 -5.26 6.48
C LEU A 73 23.75 -5.65 6.26
N LYS A 74 24.02 -6.43 5.21
CA LYS A 74 25.36 -6.91 4.91
C LYS A 74 26.30 -5.75 4.61
N GLY A 75 27.45 -5.75 5.29
CA GLY A 75 28.48 -4.72 5.18
C GLY A 75 28.19 -3.43 5.96
N LEU A 76 27.06 -3.33 6.67
CA LEU A 76 26.85 -2.21 7.59
C LEU A 76 27.90 -2.23 8.70
N VAL A 77 28.43 -1.05 9.02
CA VAL A 77 29.38 -0.84 10.12
C VAL A 77 28.71 -0.04 11.22
N ILE A 78 28.77 -0.57 12.44
CA ILE A 78 28.23 0.06 13.65
C ILE A 78 29.38 0.53 14.50
N THR A 79 29.30 1.75 15.01
CA THR A 79 30.24 2.30 15.99
C THR A 79 29.45 2.96 17.13
N PRO A 80 29.88 2.82 18.39
CA PRO A 80 29.22 3.50 19.51
C PRO A 80 29.31 5.02 19.41
N ASP A 81 28.22 5.73 19.73
CA ASP A 81 28.20 7.21 19.74
C ASP A 81 29.02 7.78 20.91
N ARG A 82 29.10 7.01 22.00
CA ARG A 82 29.87 7.30 23.21
C ARG A 82 30.74 6.10 23.50
N PRO A 83 31.90 5.96 22.83
CA PRO A 83 32.81 4.89 23.14
C PRO A 83 33.42 5.06 24.52
N LEU A 84 33.79 3.95 25.17
CA LEU A 84 34.66 3.98 26.33
C LEU A 84 36.05 4.52 26.00
N GLU A 85 36.67 5.07 27.04
CA GLU A 85 38.09 5.39 27.04
C GLU A 85 38.91 4.12 26.77
N GLY A 86 39.68 4.14 25.69
CA GLY A 86 40.44 3.00 25.20
C GLY A 86 39.66 2.03 24.30
N LEU A 87 38.44 2.32 23.86
CA LEU A 87 37.70 1.55 22.84
C LEU A 87 37.04 2.48 21.79
N GLU A 88 37.65 3.64 21.54
CA GLU A 88 37.11 4.70 20.68
C GLU A 88 36.95 4.30 19.22
N ASP A 89 37.68 3.28 18.78
CA ASP A 89 37.67 2.76 17.42
C ASP A 89 36.97 1.40 17.28
N LEU A 90 36.22 0.99 18.31
CA LEU A 90 35.42 -0.23 18.28
C LEU A 90 34.36 -0.14 17.17
N SER A 91 34.39 -1.11 16.28
CA SER A 91 33.46 -1.23 15.17
C SER A 91 32.94 -2.66 15.06
N VAL A 92 31.66 -2.79 14.71
CA VAL A 92 31.05 -4.07 14.40
C VAL A 92 30.50 -4.02 12.99
N ARG A 93 30.97 -4.93 12.14
CA ARG A 93 30.48 -5.12 10.79
C ARG A 93 29.57 -6.33 10.74
N ILE A 94 28.41 -6.21 10.12
CA ILE A 94 27.59 -7.37 9.77
C ILE A 94 28.16 -8.01 8.52
N GLU A 95 28.65 -9.24 8.65
CA GLU A 95 29.15 -10.04 7.54
C GLU A 95 28.04 -10.81 6.85
N ASP A 96 27.11 -11.36 7.63
CA ASP A 96 25.96 -12.08 7.10
C ASP A 96 24.81 -12.12 8.10
N ILE A 97 23.59 -12.24 7.58
CA ILE A 97 22.40 -12.44 8.39
C ILE A 97 21.36 -13.22 7.59
N GLU A 98 20.84 -14.28 8.19
CA GLU A 98 19.79 -15.11 7.64
C GLU A 98 18.66 -15.25 8.65
N LEU A 99 17.42 -15.16 8.17
CA LEU A 99 16.21 -15.38 8.95
C LEU A 99 15.26 -16.29 8.18
N VAL A 100 14.99 -17.47 8.72
CA VAL A 100 14.09 -18.46 8.11
C VAL A 100 12.89 -18.66 9.02
N SER A 101 11.73 -18.20 8.54
CA SER A 101 10.46 -18.40 9.25
C SER A 101 10.03 -19.87 9.19
N ARG A 102 9.55 -20.34 10.34
CA ARG A 102 8.94 -21.65 10.59
C ARG A 102 7.61 -21.42 11.29
N ALA A 103 6.77 -22.44 11.34
CA ALA A 103 5.55 -22.39 12.14
C ALA A 103 5.85 -21.97 13.59
N GLY A 104 5.43 -20.75 13.97
CA GLY A 104 5.55 -20.20 15.31
C GLY A 104 6.88 -19.54 15.71
N ARG A 105 7.96 -19.67 14.93
CA ARG A 105 9.28 -19.09 15.25
C ARG A 105 10.06 -18.76 13.99
N SER A 106 11.13 -17.99 14.10
CA SER A 106 12.04 -17.76 12.98
C SER A 106 13.48 -17.97 13.35
N GLU A 107 14.12 -18.91 12.66
CA GLU A 107 15.50 -19.31 12.90
C GLU A 107 16.42 -18.20 12.39
N LEU A 108 17.24 -17.66 13.27
CA LEU A 108 18.18 -16.57 13.03
C LEU A 108 19.60 -17.14 12.98
N GLU A 109 20.34 -16.75 11.95
CA GLU A 109 21.79 -16.84 11.90
C GLU A 109 22.38 -15.45 11.67
N LEU A 110 23.37 -15.06 12.47
CA LEU A 110 24.05 -13.78 12.38
C LEU A 110 25.56 -13.99 12.44
N GLN A 111 26.27 -13.39 11.49
CA GLN A 111 27.73 -13.36 11.45
C GLN A 111 28.19 -11.90 11.51
N VAL A 112 29.06 -11.62 12.48
CA VAL A 112 29.62 -10.29 12.68
C VAL A 112 31.14 -10.36 12.79
N SER A 113 31.82 -9.34 12.29
CA SER A 113 33.22 -9.08 12.57
C SER A 113 33.31 -7.89 13.52
N VAL A 114 34.09 -8.03 14.58
CA VAL A 114 34.32 -6.99 15.59
C VAL A 114 35.78 -6.59 15.52
N ALA A 115 36.05 -5.29 15.41
CA ALA A 115 37.39 -4.76 15.31
C ALA A 115 37.58 -3.52 16.18
N SER A 116 38.72 -3.45 16.87
CA SER A 116 39.25 -2.25 17.50
C SER A 116 40.76 -2.18 17.22
N PRO A 117 41.17 -1.55 16.09
CA PRO A 117 42.55 -1.51 15.62
C PRO A 117 43.58 -1.02 16.64
N THR A 118 43.26 0.02 17.40
CA THR A 118 44.08 0.68 18.42
C THR A 118 44.36 -0.25 19.58
N ASN A 119 43.44 -1.16 19.87
CA ASN A 119 43.59 -2.19 20.90
C ASN A 119 44.04 -3.54 20.34
N HIS A 120 44.34 -3.61 19.04
CA HIS A 120 44.73 -4.82 18.34
C HIS A 120 43.73 -5.98 18.55
N LEU A 121 42.44 -5.65 18.64
CA LEU A 121 41.35 -6.60 18.80
C LEU A 121 40.70 -6.85 17.45
N GLN A 122 40.63 -8.11 17.04
CA GLN A 122 39.82 -8.55 15.90
C GLN A 122 39.28 -9.95 16.17
N PHE A 123 37.97 -10.12 16.07
CA PHE A 123 37.35 -11.44 16.14
C PHE A 123 36.06 -11.48 15.33
N ASP A 124 35.75 -12.68 14.85
CA ASP A 124 34.48 -12.95 14.18
C ASP A 124 33.59 -13.73 15.14
N ALA A 125 32.28 -13.48 15.10
CA ALA A 125 31.32 -14.18 15.92
C ALA A 125 30.15 -14.66 15.07
N ARG A 126 29.82 -15.95 15.23
CA ARG A 126 28.61 -16.55 14.66
C ARG A 126 27.61 -16.83 15.77
N MET A 127 26.42 -16.25 15.64
CA MET A 127 25.29 -16.46 16.53
C MET A 127 24.19 -17.20 15.80
N THR A 128 23.63 -18.23 16.41
CA THR A 128 22.38 -18.86 15.95
C THR A 128 21.33 -18.76 17.04
N GLY A 129 20.06 -18.62 16.66
CA GLY A 129 18.98 -18.46 17.60
C GLY A 129 17.62 -18.49 16.94
N ASP A 130 16.61 -18.06 17.69
CA ASP A 130 15.25 -17.89 17.20
C ASP A 130 14.73 -16.50 17.55
N LEU A 131 14.09 -15.86 16.57
CA LEU A 131 13.23 -14.71 16.77
C LEU A 131 11.82 -15.21 17.13
N LEU A 132 11.36 -14.85 18.32
CA LEU A 132 10.13 -15.35 18.92
C LEU A 132 9.18 -14.19 19.20
N PHE A 133 7.93 -14.34 18.79
CA PHE A 133 6.86 -13.38 19.07
C PHE A 133 6.63 -13.21 20.58
N LEU A 134 6.51 -11.95 21.00
CA LEU A 134 6.14 -11.50 22.33
C LEU A 134 4.71 -10.92 22.30
N PRO A 135 4.01 -10.87 23.45
CA PRO A 135 2.73 -10.19 23.51
C PRO A 135 2.90 -8.72 23.06
N PRO A 136 1.95 -8.16 22.30
CA PRO A 136 1.99 -6.75 21.93
C PRO A 136 1.98 -5.90 23.20
N GLU A 137 3.02 -5.08 23.39
CA GLU A 137 3.02 -4.08 24.46
C GLU A 137 2.12 -2.93 24.04
N LEU A 138 1.01 -2.75 24.77
CA LEU A 138 0.20 -1.53 24.71
C LEU A 138 1.00 -0.39 25.35
N ASP A 139 1.83 0.27 24.56
CA ASP A 139 2.46 1.50 24.99
C ASP A 139 1.40 2.62 25.02
N ILE A 140 0.85 2.87 26.21
CA ILE A 140 -0.19 3.88 26.47
C ILE A 140 0.31 5.30 26.11
N GLY A 141 1.63 5.48 25.95
CA GLY A 141 2.28 6.74 25.58
C GLY A 141 2.56 6.94 24.09
N THR A 142 2.38 5.92 23.24
CA THR A 142 2.55 6.05 21.77
C THR A 142 1.29 5.63 21.02
N PRO A 143 0.84 6.39 20.00
CA PRO A 143 -0.42 6.12 19.29
C PRO A 143 -0.37 4.89 18.34
N GLU A 144 0.59 3.98 18.53
CA GLU A 144 1.07 3.05 17.50
C GLU A 144 1.07 1.60 18.01
N ASP A 145 0.29 0.71 17.39
CA ASP A 145 0.31 -0.72 17.70
C ASP A 145 1.64 -1.36 17.21
N GLN A 146 2.36 -2.07 18.07
CA GLN A 146 3.66 -2.69 17.74
C GLN A 146 3.65 -4.21 18.00
N LEU A 147 4.18 -4.98 17.04
CA LEU A 147 4.58 -6.36 17.29
C LEU A 147 5.93 -6.34 18.02
N ALA A 148 6.12 -7.20 19.00
CA ALA A 148 7.40 -7.35 19.68
C ALA A 148 7.93 -8.76 19.46
N PHE A 149 9.24 -8.87 19.36
CA PHE A 149 9.94 -10.13 19.22
C PHE A 149 11.13 -10.13 20.17
N ARG A 150 11.33 -11.24 20.87
CA ARG A 150 12.59 -11.51 21.58
C ARG A 150 13.47 -12.38 20.72
N VAL A 151 14.77 -12.19 20.82
CA VAL A 151 15.72 -13.18 20.31
C VAL A 151 16.08 -14.11 21.45
N LYS A 152 16.05 -15.41 21.16
CA LYS A 152 16.61 -16.45 22.02
C LYS A 152 17.79 -17.08 21.34
N VAL A 153 18.96 -16.96 21.96
CA VAL A 153 20.22 -17.44 21.39
C VAL A 153 20.30 -18.92 21.68
N ARG A 154 20.44 -19.72 20.63
CA ARG A 154 20.65 -21.15 20.74
C ARG A 154 22.13 -21.44 20.97
N ASP A 155 22.98 -20.70 20.26
CA ASP A 155 24.42 -20.92 20.28
C ASP A 155 25.18 -19.67 19.81
N LEU A 156 26.38 -19.46 20.36
CA LEU A 156 27.26 -18.33 20.05
C LEU A 156 28.71 -18.81 20.04
N HIS A 157 29.35 -18.69 18.88
CA HIS A 157 30.73 -19.09 18.63
C HIS A 157 31.58 -17.86 18.31
N PRO A 158 32.26 -17.26 19.31
CA PRO A 158 33.26 -16.24 19.05
C PRO A 158 34.60 -16.91 18.68
N ASP A 159 35.11 -16.60 17.49
CA ASP A 159 36.45 -16.98 17.03
C ASP A 159 37.45 -15.86 17.36
N LEU A 160 37.97 -15.93 18.59
CA LEU A 160 38.86 -14.92 19.14
C LEU A 160 40.27 -15.09 18.59
N SER A 161 40.74 -14.09 17.84
CA SER A 161 42.15 -13.97 17.48
C SER A 161 42.79 -12.83 18.30
N TRP A 162 43.79 -13.17 19.13
CA TRP A 162 44.56 -12.18 19.89
C TRP A 162 46.05 -12.44 19.64
N TYR A 163 46.73 -11.52 18.94
CA TYR A 163 48.20 -11.51 18.71
C TYR A 163 48.83 -12.90 18.53
N SER A 164 48.62 -13.56 17.37
CA SER A 164 49.33 -14.81 16.95
C SER A 164 49.44 -15.97 17.97
N LEU A 165 48.78 -15.89 19.13
CA LEU A 165 48.92 -16.80 20.25
C LEU A 165 47.66 -17.66 20.35
N ARG A 166 47.79 -18.94 19.94
CA ARG A 166 46.80 -19.99 20.21
C ARG A 166 46.96 -20.45 21.66
N PHE A 167 46.28 -19.81 22.60
CA PHE A 167 46.30 -20.27 24.00
C PHE A 167 45.49 -21.57 24.17
N GLN A 168 46.08 -22.58 24.81
CA GLN A 168 45.45 -23.89 25.03
C GLN A 168 44.26 -23.87 26.03
N ASN A 169 44.09 -22.79 26.81
CA ASN A 169 43.01 -22.62 27.78
C ASN A 169 41.90 -21.63 27.34
N ILE A 170 41.79 -21.34 26.04
CA ILE A 170 40.75 -20.44 25.49
C ILE A 170 39.33 -20.98 25.72
N ALA A 171 39.16 -22.30 25.82
CA ALA A 171 37.83 -22.91 25.92
C ALA A 171 36.99 -22.37 27.08
N ALA A 172 37.51 -22.37 28.31
CA ALA A 172 36.73 -21.92 29.48
C ALA A 172 36.40 -20.41 29.45
N VAL A 173 37.31 -19.59 28.91
CA VAL A 173 37.12 -18.14 28.75
C VAL A 173 36.07 -17.86 27.68
N ARG A 174 36.17 -18.59 26.57
CA ARG A 174 35.21 -18.56 25.47
C ARG A 174 33.84 -18.97 25.97
N ASP A 175 33.74 -20.02 26.78
CA ASP A 175 32.46 -20.51 27.30
C ASP A 175 31.85 -19.54 28.33
N TYR A 176 32.66 -18.92 29.18
CA TYR A 176 32.19 -17.88 30.10
C TYR A 176 31.71 -16.62 29.36
N LEU A 177 32.51 -16.11 28.41
CA LEU A 177 32.14 -14.96 27.58
C LEU A 177 30.89 -15.26 26.77
N ARG A 178 30.82 -16.46 26.16
CA ARG A 178 29.65 -16.95 25.44
C ARG A 178 28.39 -16.87 26.30
N ASN A 179 28.40 -17.48 27.49
CA ASN A 179 27.21 -17.54 28.34
C ASN A 179 26.78 -16.16 28.83
N ARG A 180 27.74 -15.29 29.20
CA ARG A 180 27.44 -13.91 29.62
C ARG A 180 26.91 -13.06 28.47
N MET A 181 27.47 -13.22 27.27
CA MET A 181 26.97 -12.55 26.07
C MET A 181 25.57 -13.01 25.72
N ILE A 182 25.29 -14.32 25.79
CA ILE A 182 23.94 -14.88 25.58
C ILE A 182 22.94 -14.23 26.54
N ASP A 183 23.20 -14.27 27.86
CA ASP A 183 22.29 -13.69 28.86
C ASP A 183 22.02 -12.19 28.59
N GLN A 184 23.05 -11.45 28.17
CA GLN A 184 22.95 -10.02 27.87
C GLN A 184 22.15 -9.76 26.58
N ILE A 185 22.43 -10.54 25.52
CA ILE A 185 21.68 -10.50 24.26
C ILE A 185 20.20 -10.74 24.55
N GLU A 186 19.86 -11.83 25.22
CA GLU A 186 18.46 -12.19 25.44
C GLU A 186 17.70 -11.22 26.33
N LYS A 187 18.37 -10.59 27.31
CA LYS A 187 17.75 -9.61 28.21
C LYS A 187 17.44 -8.29 27.52
N ASP A 188 18.32 -7.85 26.61
CA ASP A 188 18.24 -6.52 26.01
C ASP A 188 17.67 -6.53 24.58
N LEU A 189 17.63 -7.70 23.94
CA LEU A 189 17.20 -7.83 22.56
C LEU A 189 15.71 -8.09 22.43
N VAL A 190 14.95 -6.99 22.51
CA VAL A 190 13.56 -6.93 22.07
C VAL A 190 13.46 -6.12 20.78
N VAL A 191 13.14 -6.81 19.69
CA VAL A 191 12.86 -6.22 18.39
C VAL A 191 11.40 -5.81 18.34
N LYS A 192 11.14 -4.51 18.31
CA LYS A 192 9.79 -3.97 18.14
C LYS A 192 9.55 -3.61 16.68
N VAL A 193 8.55 -4.25 16.10
CA VAL A 193 8.04 -4.06 14.75
C VAL A 193 6.73 -3.30 14.81
N PRO A 194 6.77 -1.97 14.73
CA PRO A 194 5.55 -1.21 14.58
C PRO A 194 4.69 -1.60 13.38
N THR A 195 3.38 -1.61 13.58
CA THR A 195 2.40 -1.90 12.53
C THR A 195 1.82 -0.60 11.98
N ALA A 196 1.35 -0.59 10.73
CA ALA A 196 0.79 0.65 10.19
C ALA A 196 -0.59 0.82 10.75
N LYS A 197 -0.91 2.07 11.05
CA LYS A 197 -2.29 2.47 11.07
C LYS A 197 -2.67 2.87 9.65
N LEU A 198 -3.56 2.11 9.01
CA LEU A 198 -4.41 2.75 8.03
C LEU A 198 -5.40 3.57 8.84
N ASP A 199 -5.37 4.89 8.67
CA ASP A 199 -6.19 5.80 9.49
C ASP A 199 -7.33 6.38 8.69
N LYS A 200 -7.04 6.81 7.48
CA LYS A 200 -8.00 7.50 6.64
C LYS A 200 -7.79 7.26 5.17
N LEU A 201 -8.92 7.24 4.47
CA LEU A 201 -9.03 7.26 3.04
C LEU A 201 -9.62 8.62 2.66
N VAL A 202 -8.84 9.43 1.96
CA VAL A 202 -9.29 10.74 1.49
C VAL A 202 -9.92 10.54 0.11
N LEU A 203 -11.19 10.88 -0.02
CA LEU A 203 -11.92 10.87 -1.29
C LEU A 203 -12.15 12.31 -1.74
N GLY A 204 -12.04 12.52 -3.04
CA GLY A 204 -12.16 13.84 -3.64
C GLY A 204 -11.77 13.83 -5.10
N LEU A 205 -12.50 14.60 -5.88
CA LEU A 205 -12.31 14.77 -7.32
C LEU A 205 -12.13 16.25 -7.61
N SER A 206 -11.15 16.58 -8.44
CA SER A 206 -11.13 17.86 -9.14
C SER A 206 -10.33 17.72 -10.41
N GLY A 207 -10.70 18.48 -11.43
CA GLY A 207 -10.01 18.44 -12.71
C GLY A 207 -10.63 19.38 -13.74
N THR A 208 -10.02 19.38 -14.92
CA THR A 208 -10.60 20.07 -16.09
C THR A 208 -10.50 19.18 -17.30
N GLU A 209 -11.54 19.20 -18.13
CA GLU A 209 -11.58 18.48 -19.40
C GLU A 209 -11.87 19.45 -20.55
N VAL A 210 -11.34 19.12 -21.72
CA VAL A 210 -11.50 19.92 -22.94
C VAL A 210 -12.24 19.08 -23.97
N LEU A 211 -13.47 19.49 -24.26
CA LEU A 211 -14.30 18.95 -25.30
C LEU A 211 -14.01 19.72 -26.58
N LYS A 212 -13.69 19.03 -27.67
CA LYS A 212 -13.49 19.64 -28.98
C LYS A 212 -14.12 18.79 -30.07
N ASP A 213 -14.70 19.45 -31.06
CA ASP A 213 -15.06 18.85 -32.35
C ASP A 213 -14.27 19.61 -33.42
N GLU A 214 -13.34 18.93 -34.06
CA GLU A 214 -12.46 19.53 -35.06
C GLU A 214 -13.19 19.81 -36.38
N GLU A 215 -14.22 19.03 -36.73
CA GLU A 215 -15.03 19.24 -37.93
C GLU A 215 -15.92 20.47 -37.79
N LYS A 216 -16.46 20.69 -36.59
CA LYS A 216 -17.37 21.81 -36.29
C LYS A 216 -16.69 23.03 -35.66
N GLY A 217 -15.40 22.95 -35.34
CA GLY A 217 -14.61 24.07 -34.83
C GLY A 217 -14.98 24.57 -33.43
N TYR A 218 -15.77 23.82 -32.65
CA TYR A 218 -16.16 24.19 -31.30
C TYR A 218 -15.28 23.54 -30.22
N GLN A 219 -15.07 24.27 -29.12
CA GLN A 219 -14.30 23.83 -27.97
C GLN A 219 -14.93 24.31 -26.66
N ILE A 220 -15.11 23.40 -25.69
CA ILE A 220 -15.63 23.69 -24.36
C ILE A 220 -14.64 23.15 -23.33
N LYS A 221 -14.21 24.00 -22.39
CA LYS A 221 -13.43 23.55 -21.23
C LYS A 221 -14.35 23.48 -20.03
N VAL A 222 -14.44 22.31 -19.39
CA VAL A 222 -15.24 22.08 -18.19
C VAL A 222 -14.31 21.86 -17.01
N ALA A 223 -14.59 22.50 -15.88
CA ALA A 223 -14.01 22.18 -14.59
C ALA A 223 -15.01 21.35 -13.79
N TYR A 224 -14.53 20.34 -13.07
CA TYR A 224 -15.34 19.55 -12.15
C TYR A 224 -14.66 19.42 -10.79
N ALA A 225 -15.45 19.30 -9.74
CA ALA A 225 -14.97 19.09 -8.38
C ALA A 225 -16.01 18.38 -7.51
N SER A 226 -15.56 17.58 -6.56
CA SER A 226 -16.35 17.12 -5.42
C SER A 226 -15.74 17.64 -4.13
N PRO A 227 -16.53 17.80 -3.05
CA PRO A 227 -15.98 18.00 -1.74
C PRO A 227 -14.97 16.90 -1.40
N LYS A 228 -13.89 17.29 -0.72
CA LYS A 228 -12.96 16.31 -0.15
C LYS A 228 -13.54 15.84 1.17
N PHE A 229 -13.67 14.54 1.35
CA PHE A 229 -14.09 13.95 2.62
C PHE A 229 -13.18 12.80 3.02
N GLU A 230 -13.10 12.56 4.32
CA GLU A 230 -12.26 11.52 4.91
C GLU A 230 -13.13 10.37 5.42
N MET A 231 -12.86 9.17 4.93
CA MET A 231 -13.39 7.94 5.50
C MET A 231 -12.38 7.39 6.50
N SER A 232 -12.84 7.06 7.70
CA SER A 232 -12.02 6.48 8.75
C SER A 232 -11.79 5.00 8.42
N VAL A 233 -10.57 4.64 8.03
CA VAL A 233 -10.21 3.26 7.67
C VAL A 233 -9.31 2.67 8.75
N VAL A 234 -9.70 2.84 10.02
CA VAL A 234 -8.92 2.35 11.16
C VAL A 234 -8.86 0.82 11.09
N ALA A 235 -7.80 0.34 10.45
CA ALA A 235 -7.45 -1.07 10.38
C ALA A 235 -6.27 -1.27 11.31
N ARG A 236 -6.49 -2.06 12.37
CA ARG A 236 -5.43 -2.43 13.32
C ARG A 236 -4.92 -3.81 12.96
N TYR A 237 -3.61 -3.94 12.84
CA TYR A 237 -2.96 -5.22 12.65
C TYR A 237 -2.97 -5.98 13.97
N SER A 238 -3.96 -6.84 14.13
CA SER A 238 -4.29 -7.48 15.40
C SER A 238 -4.01 -8.98 15.41
N GLN A 239 -3.59 -9.55 14.27
CA GLN A 239 -3.15 -10.93 14.17
C GLN A 239 -1.81 -11.02 13.45
N PHE A 240 -1.01 -11.98 13.89
CA PHE A 240 0.31 -12.27 13.35
C PHE A 240 0.51 -13.79 13.27
N LEU A 241 1.20 -14.24 12.23
CA LEU A 241 1.49 -15.64 12.02
C LEU A 241 2.88 -15.83 11.41
N MET A 242 3.73 -16.62 12.07
CA MET A 242 4.93 -17.19 11.47
C MET A 242 4.58 -18.54 10.85
N THR A 243 4.88 -18.70 9.57
CA THR A 243 4.58 -19.91 8.79
C THR A 243 5.88 -20.47 8.21
N ASP A 244 5.86 -21.72 7.77
CA ASP A 244 7.03 -22.33 7.10
C ASP A 244 7.42 -21.62 5.80
N SER A 245 6.55 -20.77 5.24
CA SER A 245 6.81 -20.02 4.02
C SER A 245 7.27 -18.57 4.27
N GLY A 246 7.09 -18.06 5.48
CA GLY A 246 7.30 -16.65 5.82
C GLY A 246 6.33 -16.11 6.87
N PHE A 247 6.29 -14.79 6.99
CA PHE A 247 5.51 -14.07 7.99
C PHE A 247 4.26 -13.45 7.38
N TRP A 248 3.21 -13.42 8.18
CA TRP A 248 1.96 -12.75 7.81
C TRP A 248 1.45 -11.88 8.93
N ILE A 249 1.00 -10.69 8.58
CA ILE A 249 0.35 -9.74 9.47
C ILE A 249 -1.03 -9.46 8.91
N PHE A 250 -2.05 -9.58 9.75
CA PHE A 250 -3.43 -9.37 9.33
C PHE A 250 -4.08 -8.25 10.13
N ALA A 251 -4.93 -7.49 9.45
CA ALA A 251 -5.69 -6.42 10.03
C ALA A 251 -7.19 -6.62 9.85
N ARG A 252 -7.94 -6.12 10.82
CA ARG A 252 -9.40 -6.03 10.78
C ARG A 252 -9.80 -4.56 10.84
N TYR A 253 -10.79 -4.23 10.05
CA TYR A 253 -11.40 -2.93 9.92
C TYR A 253 -12.46 -2.74 11.01
N ASP A 254 -12.46 -1.55 11.62
CA ASP A 254 -13.31 -1.13 12.75
C ASP A 254 -13.00 -1.82 14.11
N ASP A 255 -11.92 -2.58 14.21
CA ASP A 255 -11.44 -3.09 15.50
C ASP A 255 -10.92 -1.92 16.35
N LYS A 256 -11.73 -1.48 17.32
CA LYS A 256 -11.43 -0.31 18.18
C LYS A 256 -10.34 -0.60 19.20
N THR A 257 -10.20 -1.86 19.62
CA THR A 257 -9.24 -2.33 20.63
C THR A 257 -8.38 -3.46 20.05
N PRO A 258 -7.05 -3.43 20.23
CA PRO A 258 -6.20 -4.53 19.80
C PRO A 258 -6.49 -5.80 20.62
N TYR A 259 -6.36 -6.96 19.99
CA TYR A 259 -6.39 -8.24 20.71
C TYR A 259 -5.14 -8.35 21.57
N VAL A 260 -5.34 -8.40 22.89
CA VAL A 260 -4.26 -8.65 23.85
C VAL A 260 -4.33 -10.13 24.23
N PRO A 261 -3.34 -10.95 23.83
CA PRO A 261 -3.31 -12.34 24.22
C PRO A 261 -3.17 -12.44 25.75
N LYS A 262 -3.78 -13.47 26.33
CA LYS A 262 -3.70 -13.72 27.77
C LYS A 262 -2.31 -14.27 28.11
N PRO A 263 -1.83 -14.10 29.35
CA PRO A 263 -0.62 -14.78 29.80
C PRO A 263 -0.68 -16.28 29.50
N VAL A 264 0.40 -16.81 28.93
CA VAL A 264 0.49 -18.22 28.55
C VAL A 264 0.59 -19.07 29.83
N ALA A 265 -0.21 -20.13 29.90
CA ALA A 265 -0.16 -21.07 31.03
C ALA A 265 1.18 -21.82 31.04
N GLN A 266 1.76 -21.98 32.24
CA GLN A 266 2.98 -22.78 32.42
C GLN A 266 2.68 -24.26 32.19
N VAL A 267 3.58 -24.93 31.46
CA VAL A 267 3.50 -26.35 31.16
C VAL A 267 4.69 -27.06 31.83
N PRO A 268 4.49 -28.25 32.44
CA PRO A 268 5.59 -29.05 32.97
C PRO A 268 6.63 -29.37 31.89
N THR A 269 7.91 -29.37 32.24
CA THR A 269 9.01 -29.61 31.28
C THR A 269 8.85 -30.92 30.50
N GLU A 270 8.32 -31.96 31.14
CA GLU A 270 8.06 -33.28 30.54
C GLU A 270 7.01 -33.25 29.42
N GLN A 271 6.12 -32.27 29.42
CA GLN A 271 5.04 -32.12 28.43
C GLN A 271 5.37 -31.10 27.34
N LEU A 272 6.48 -30.38 27.49
CA LEU A 272 6.80 -29.21 26.68
C LEU A 272 6.98 -29.56 25.19
N GLU A 273 7.69 -30.65 24.89
CA GLU A 273 7.90 -31.11 23.52
C GLU A 273 6.59 -31.50 22.82
N SER A 274 5.72 -32.23 23.53
CA SER A 274 4.40 -32.63 23.02
C SER A 274 3.51 -31.41 22.75
N GLU A 275 3.47 -30.43 23.66
CA GLU A 275 2.69 -29.21 23.49
C GLU A 275 3.23 -28.31 22.37
N ILE A 276 4.55 -28.20 22.23
CA ILE A 276 5.18 -27.53 21.07
C ILE A 276 4.74 -28.22 19.77
N GLY A 277 4.79 -29.55 19.71
CA GLY A 277 4.35 -30.32 18.54
C GLY A 277 2.88 -30.06 18.20
N ARG A 278 2.00 -30.10 19.21
CA ARG A 278 0.56 -29.82 19.06
C ARG A 278 0.30 -28.42 18.53
N LEU A 279 0.91 -27.40 19.13
CA LEU A 279 0.72 -26.01 18.71
C LEU A 279 1.34 -25.74 17.34
N THR A 280 2.49 -26.34 17.03
CA THR A 280 3.12 -26.24 15.70
C THR A 280 2.17 -26.76 14.62
N TYR A 281 1.52 -27.90 14.88
CA TYR A 281 0.50 -28.45 13.97
C TYR A 281 -0.71 -27.52 13.84
N ALA A 282 -1.20 -26.96 14.95
CA ALA A 282 -2.32 -26.01 14.94
C ALA A 282 -1.99 -24.75 14.11
N ILE A 283 -0.79 -24.18 14.27
CA ILE A 283 -0.33 -23.02 13.50
C ILE A 283 -0.20 -23.37 12.00
N ARG A 284 0.33 -24.55 11.65
CA ARG A 284 0.37 -25.02 10.25
C ARG A 284 -1.02 -25.17 9.65
N ALA A 285 -1.97 -25.72 10.40
CA ALA A 285 -3.35 -25.84 9.97
C ALA A 285 -4.02 -24.45 9.79
N ALA A 286 -3.75 -23.51 10.69
CA ALA A 286 -4.21 -22.13 10.56
C ALA A 286 -3.57 -21.40 9.37
N ALA A 287 -2.34 -21.78 8.98
CA ALA A 287 -1.61 -21.18 7.87
C ALA A 287 -2.04 -21.68 6.48
N VAL A 288 -3.04 -22.55 6.37
CA VAL A 288 -3.52 -23.05 5.08
C VAL A 288 -3.93 -21.90 4.16
N GLY A 289 -3.45 -21.94 2.92
CA GLY A 289 -3.65 -20.88 1.92
C GLY A 289 -2.63 -19.72 1.98
N LEU A 290 -1.77 -19.67 2.99
CA LEU A 290 -0.75 -18.61 3.16
C LEU A 290 0.62 -18.98 2.58
N THR A 291 0.64 -19.57 1.38
CA THR A 291 1.87 -19.97 0.69
C THR A 291 2.19 -19.03 -0.45
N PHE A 292 3.44 -18.61 -0.61
CA PHE A 292 3.86 -17.80 -1.76
C PHE A 292 4.10 -18.68 -2.99
N THR A 293 3.44 -18.37 -4.10
CA THR A 293 3.50 -19.20 -5.32
C THR A 293 4.45 -18.63 -6.36
N ALA A 294 4.50 -17.31 -6.53
CA ALA A 294 5.31 -16.63 -7.53
C ALA A 294 5.98 -15.34 -7.01
N GLY A 295 5.70 -14.92 -5.79
CA GLY A 295 6.28 -13.72 -5.18
C GLY A 295 7.11 -13.96 -3.93
N ASP A 296 7.81 -12.89 -3.54
CA ASP A 296 8.57 -12.76 -2.30
C ASP A 296 7.76 -12.05 -1.20
N SER A 297 6.75 -11.28 -1.58
CA SER A 297 5.78 -10.63 -0.68
C SER A 297 4.38 -10.68 -1.28
N ALA A 298 3.36 -10.46 -0.44
CA ALA A 298 1.97 -10.52 -0.86
C ALA A 298 1.09 -9.53 -0.10
N VAL A 299 0.02 -9.08 -0.76
CA VAL A 299 -1.07 -8.30 -0.18
C VAL A 299 -2.38 -9.03 -0.44
N ILE A 300 -3.21 -9.19 0.59
CA ILE A 300 -4.54 -9.79 0.53
C ILE A 300 -5.55 -8.74 0.95
N VAL A 301 -6.59 -8.54 0.16
CA VAL A 301 -7.73 -7.70 0.53
C VAL A 301 -8.98 -8.53 0.38
N ARG A 302 -9.75 -8.65 1.46
CA ARG A 302 -10.94 -9.50 1.46
C ARG A 302 -12.21 -8.71 1.20
N LYS A 303 -13.23 -9.42 0.75
CA LYS A 303 -14.60 -8.94 0.51
C LYS A 303 -15.18 -8.11 1.66
N PRO A 304 -15.10 -8.52 2.94
CA PRO A 304 -15.75 -7.76 4.01
C PRO A 304 -15.21 -6.34 4.17
N LEU A 305 -13.94 -6.08 3.81
CA LEU A 305 -13.40 -4.73 3.82
C LEU A 305 -14.16 -3.80 2.87
N LEU A 306 -14.42 -4.26 1.64
CA LEU A 306 -15.10 -3.44 0.64
C LEU A 306 -16.57 -3.26 0.97
N GLU A 307 -17.23 -4.25 1.56
CA GLU A 307 -18.60 -4.12 2.04
C GLU A 307 -18.70 -3.04 3.12
N LYS A 308 -17.75 -3.01 4.07
CA LYS A 308 -17.66 -1.96 5.09
C LYS A 308 -17.37 -0.59 4.50
N LEU A 309 -16.42 -0.48 3.57
CA LEU A 309 -16.12 0.78 2.88
C LEU A 309 -17.32 1.27 2.05
N THR A 310 -18.03 0.37 1.36
CA THR A 310 -19.23 0.71 0.59
C THR A 310 -20.34 1.21 1.52
N THR A 311 -20.52 0.57 2.68
CA THR A 311 -21.48 1.00 3.70
C THR A 311 -21.14 2.40 4.22
N GLN A 312 -19.91 2.63 4.65
CA GLN A 312 -19.47 3.95 5.13
C GLN A 312 -19.52 5.05 4.06
N PHE A 313 -19.37 4.68 2.77
CA PHE A 313 -19.55 5.61 1.67
C PHE A 313 -21.02 5.99 1.50
N ASN A 314 -21.93 5.01 1.55
CA ASN A 314 -23.38 5.24 1.42
C ASN A 314 -23.98 6.03 2.59
N GLU A 315 -23.38 5.95 3.78
CA GLU A 315 -23.76 6.73 4.97
C GLU A 315 -23.42 8.23 4.86
N ARG A 316 -22.61 8.63 3.87
CA ARG A 316 -22.23 10.04 3.67
C ARG A 316 -23.40 10.89 3.22
N SER A 317 -23.31 12.20 3.48
CA SER A 317 -24.33 13.14 3.00
C SER A 317 -24.36 13.13 1.46
N SER A 318 -25.48 13.57 0.89
CA SER A 318 -25.60 13.78 -0.56
C SER A 318 -24.54 14.76 -1.07
N ASP A 319 -24.25 15.81 -0.30
CA ASP A 319 -23.33 16.87 -0.68
C ASP A 319 -21.89 16.34 -0.81
N GLU A 320 -21.46 15.49 0.13
CA GLU A 320 -20.16 14.82 0.07
C GLU A 320 -20.05 13.85 -1.12
N ARG A 321 -21.19 13.35 -1.61
CA ARG A 321 -21.30 12.44 -2.75
C ARG A 321 -21.67 13.12 -4.06
N THR A 322 -21.61 14.46 -4.08
CA THR A 322 -21.94 15.26 -5.26
C THR A 322 -20.68 15.76 -5.96
N VAL A 323 -20.62 15.55 -7.26
CA VAL A 323 -19.62 16.12 -8.16
C VAL A 323 -20.27 17.28 -8.89
N SER A 324 -19.84 18.50 -8.63
CA SER A 324 -20.28 19.68 -9.37
C SER A 324 -19.37 19.92 -10.57
N PHE A 325 -19.94 20.48 -11.64
CA PHE A 325 -19.20 20.84 -12.84
C PHE A 325 -19.65 22.19 -13.39
N GLN A 326 -18.74 22.88 -14.07
CA GLN A 326 -19.00 24.18 -14.69
C GLN A 326 -18.09 24.39 -15.90
N SER A 327 -18.61 24.94 -16.99
CA SER A 327 -17.80 25.41 -18.09
C SER A 327 -16.95 26.61 -17.64
N THR A 328 -15.70 26.66 -18.08
CA THR A 328 -14.76 27.75 -17.79
C THR A 328 -14.30 28.47 -19.04
N ARG A 329 -14.57 27.86 -20.21
CA ARG A 329 -14.30 28.43 -21.53
C ARG A 329 -15.20 27.77 -22.55
N SER A 330 -15.70 28.55 -23.48
CA SER A 330 -16.43 28.11 -24.66
C SER A 330 -15.91 28.89 -25.87
N ARG A 331 -15.83 28.24 -27.03
CA ARG A 331 -15.51 28.86 -28.31
C ARG A 331 -16.19 28.08 -29.44
N GLY A 332 -16.64 28.80 -30.46
CA GLY A 332 -17.26 28.22 -31.66
C GLY A 332 -18.75 27.97 -31.48
N LYS A 333 -19.42 27.65 -32.59
CA LYS A 333 -20.85 27.38 -32.64
C LYS A 333 -21.08 25.89 -32.41
N LEU A 334 -22.01 25.54 -31.51
CA LEU A 334 -22.44 24.16 -31.27
C LEU A 334 -23.15 23.59 -32.51
N PHE A 335 -23.87 24.46 -33.21
CA PHE A 335 -24.54 24.17 -34.47
C PHE A 335 -24.54 25.41 -35.36
N GLU A 336 -24.33 25.21 -36.65
CA GLU A 336 -24.50 26.23 -37.68
C GLU A 336 -25.09 25.61 -38.93
N LYS A 337 -26.17 26.20 -39.42
CA LYS A 337 -26.74 25.89 -40.73
C LYS A 337 -26.92 27.19 -41.48
N GLN A 338 -26.22 27.33 -42.60
CA GLN A 338 -26.36 28.47 -43.48
C GLN A 338 -27.26 28.10 -44.65
N TRP A 339 -28.04 29.06 -45.11
CA TRP A 339 -28.80 28.98 -46.35
C TRP A 339 -28.59 30.27 -47.14
N ARG A 340 -28.77 30.17 -48.45
CA ARG A 340 -28.53 31.28 -49.36
C ARG A 340 -29.71 31.44 -50.30
N ASP A 341 -30.13 32.69 -50.45
CA ASP A 341 -31.08 33.12 -51.47
C ASP A 341 -30.40 34.07 -52.44
N ASN A 342 -30.71 33.95 -53.73
CA ASN A 342 -30.05 34.71 -54.78
C ASN A 342 -30.42 36.20 -54.79
N LEU A 343 -31.49 36.60 -54.10
CA LEU A 343 -31.99 37.98 -54.01
C LEU A 343 -31.77 38.58 -52.62
N LEU A 344 -32.00 37.80 -51.56
CA LEU A 344 -31.97 38.27 -50.17
C LEU A 344 -30.63 38.02 -49.45
N GLY A 345 -29.71 37.27 -50.07
CA GLY A 345 -28.36 37.05 -49.55
C GLY A 345 -28.21 35.77 -48.72
N ASP A 346 -27.28 35.80 -47.76
CA ASP A 346 -26.98 34.65 -46.89
C ASP A 346 -27.70 34.81 -45.55
N GLY A 347 -28.29 33.72 -45.07
CA GLY A 347 -29.01 33.64 -43.80
C GLY A 347 -28.61 32.36 -43.08
N GLY A 348 -29.10 32.18 -41.86
CA GLY A 348 -28.67 31.01 -41.11
C GLY A 348 -29.28 30.86 -39.73
N LEU A 349 -29.11 29.65 -39.20
CA LEU A 349 -29.37 29.29 -37.82
C LEU A 349 -28.02 28.98 -37.18
N SER A 350 -27.68 29.68 -36.11
CA SER A 350 -26.54 29.34 -35.28
C SER A 350 -26.94 29.21 -33.82
N VAL A 351 -26.29 28.26 -33.17
CA VAL A 351 -26.47 27.96 -31.75
C VAL A 351 -25.09 27.95 -31.09
N GLU A 352 -24.93 28.73 -30.03
CA GLU A 352 -23.69 28.81 -29.26
C GLU A 352 -23.96 28.88 -27.76
N LEU A 353 -22.94 28.58 -26.95
CA LEU A 353 -23.00 28.84 -25.51
C LEU A 353 -22.90 30.35 -25.27
N ASP A 354 -23.80 30.90 -24.45
CA ASP A 354 -23.92 32.35 -24.27
C ASP A 354 -22.68 32.98 -23.61
N SER A 355 -21.98 32.22 -22.77
CA SER A 355 -20.84 32.68 -21.99
C SER A 355 -19.85 31.55 -21.70
N ARG A 356 -18.78 31.89 -20.95
CA ARG A 356 -17.74 30.94 -20.54
C ARG A 356 -18.23 29.95 -19.48
N ASP A 357 -19.18 30.37 -18.66
CA ASP A 357 -19.82 29.68 -17.53
C ASP A 357 -21.26 29.23 -17.83
N ALA A 358 -21.63 29.24 -19.11
CA ALA A 358 -22.97 28.92 -19.61
C ALA A 358 -23.36 27.45 -19.53
N ALA A 359 -22.56 26.56 -18.95
CA ALA A 359 -22.98 25.19 -18.63
C ALA A 359 -22.52 24.82 -17.22
N TRP A 360 -23.43 24.30 -16.40
CA TRP A 360 -23.13 23.90 -15.03
C TRP A 360 -24.07 22.79 -14.56
N GLY A 361 -23.73 22.13 -13.47
CA GLY A 361 -24.60 21.11 -12.91
C GLY A 361 -23.91 20.26 -11.85
N ALA A 362 -24.58 19.19 -11.48
CA ALA A 362 -24.20 18.29 -10.42
C ALA A 362 -24.52 16.83 -10.79
N VAL A 363 -23.66 15.92 -10.35
CA VAL A 363 -23.93 14.49 -10.35
C VAL A 363 -23.84 13.99 -8.91
N THR A 364 -24.94 13.48 -8.37
CA THR A 364 -25.03 12.99 -6.99
C THR A 364 -25.11 11.47 -6.98
N LEU A 365 -24.17 10.82 -6.29
CA LEU A 365 -24.20 9.36 -6.10
C LEU A 365 -25.13 9.00 -4.94
N LYS A 366 -26.29 8.40 -5.23
CA LYS A 366 -27.34 8.06 -4.25
C LYS A 366 -27.06 6.78 -3.46
N GLN A 367 -26.61 5.73 -4.13
CA GLN A 367 -26.31 4.45 -3.49
C GLN A 367 -25.35 3.67 -4.36
N VAL A 368 -24.35 3.05 -3.73
CA VAL A 368 -23.41 2.15 -4.36
C VAL A 368 -23.57 0.75 -3.76
N THR A 369 -23.60 -0.26 -4.61
CA THR A 369 -23.52 -1.67 -4.24
C THR A 369 -22.30 -2.28 -4.91
N SER A 370 -21.68 -3.26 -4.27
CA SER A 370 -20.49 -3.91 -4.79
C SER A 370 -20.49 -5.40 -4.46
N ALA A 371 -19.93 -6.22 -5.35
CA ALA A 371 -19.84 -7.67 -5.22
C ALA A 371 -18.58 -8.19 -5.93
N TRP A 372 -17.85 -9.07 -5.26
CA TRP A 372 -16.69 -9.74 -5.86
C TRP A 372 -17.09 -10.84 -6.83
N SER A 373 -16.28 -10.99 -7.88
CA SER A 373 -16.36 -12.06 -8.86
C SER A 373 -14.95 -12.44 -9.30
N GLU A 374 -14.83 -13.56 -10.02
CA GLU A 374 -13.57 -13.98 -10.66
C GLU A 374 -13.02 -12.94 -11.66
N LYS A 375 -13.87 -12.04 -12.16
CA LYS A 375 -13.49 -10.97 -13.10
C LYS A 375 -13.05 -9.67 -12.40
N GLY A 376 -13.14 -9.63 -11.07
CA GLY A 376 -12.90 -8.44 -10.26
C GLY A 376 -14.15 -7.97 -9.51
N LEU A 377 -14.16 -6.72 -9.09
CA LEU A 377 -15.24 -6.15 -8.28
C LEU A 377 -16.34 -5.57 -9.18
N ALA A 378 -17.47 -6.27 -9.27
CA ALA A 378 -18.67 -5.73 -9.86
C ALA A 378 -19.28 -4.66 -8.94
N TYR A 379 -19.81 -3.59 -9.51
CA TYR A 379 -20.49 -2.55 -8.76
C TYR A 379 -21.70 -2.02 -9.52
N SER A 380 -22.66 -1.47 -8.77
CA SER A 380 -23.78 -0.71 -9.31
C SER A 380 -24.01 0.54 -8.48
N ALA A 381 -24.14 1.69 -9.14
CA ALA A 381 -24.33 3.00 -8.53
C ALA A 381 -25.57 3.68 -9.11
N SER A 382 -26.53 4.01 -8.24
CA SER A 382 -27.63 4.91 -8.59
C SER A 382 -27.14 6.35 -8.54
N ILE A 383 -27.35 7.12 -9.59
CA ILE A 383 -26.91 8.51 -9.68
C ILE A 383 -28.08 9.41 -10.05
N ASP A 384 -28.09 10.63 -9.53
CA ASP A 384 -28.88 11.73 -10.06
C ASP A 384 -27.97 12.70 -10.80
N ILE A 385 -28.46 13.23 -11.90
CA ILE A 385 -27.77 14.20 -12.74
C ILE A 385 -28.69 15.40 -12.87
N GLU A 386 -28.13 16.56 -12.60
CA GLU A 386 -28.71 17.87 -12.90
C GLU A 386 -27.71 18.61 -13.79
N ALA A 387 -28.17 19.09 -14.94
CA ALA A 387 -27.33 19.80 -15.89
C ALA A 387 -28.11 20.97 -16.47
N ASN A 388 -27.54 22.16 -16.40
CA ASN A 388 -28.13 23.39 -16.87
C ASN A 388 -27.21 24.03 -17.91
N THR A 389 -27.78 24.63 -18.94
CA THR A 389 -27.00 25.40 -19.91
C THR A 389 -27.76 26.60 -20.45
N ILE A 390 -27.05 27.70 -20.71
CA ILE A 390 -27.57 28.90 -21.35
C ILE A 390 -27.06 28.94 -22.78
N MET A 391 -27.99 28.95 -23.72
CA MET A 391 -27.68 28.95 -25.14
C MET A 391 -28.16 30.25 -25.78
N TYR A 392 -27.35 30.75 -26.71
CA TYR A 392 -27.74 31.82 -27.61
C TYR A 392 -28.10 31.21 -28.96
N VAL A 393 -29.36 31.38 -29.36
CA VAL A 393 -29.89 30.92 -30.64
C VAL A 393 -30.11 32.14 -31.52
N HIS A 394 -29.43 32.18 -32.66
CA HIS A 394 -29.59 33.23 -33.66
C HIS A 394 -30.18 32.64 -34.94
N PHE A 395 -31.27 33.24 -35.41
CA PHE A 395 -31.97 32.85 -36.63
C PHE A 395 -32.12 34.06 -37.54
N ASP A 396 -31.50 34.00 -38.73
CA ASP A 396 -31.63 35.01 -39.77
C ASP A 396 -32.46 34.47 -40.95
N PRO A 397 -33.75 34.81 -41.04
CA PRO A 397 -34.60 34.40 -42.15
C PRO A 397 -34.33 35.17 -43.45
N LEU A 398 -33.23 35.95 -43.55
CA LEU A 398 -32.86 36.82 -44.68
C LEU A 398 -33.60 38.16 -44.74
N ILE A 399 -34.55 38.41 -43.82
CA ILE A 399 -35.36 39.63 -43.77
C ILE A 399 -35.22 40.23 -42.37
N GLY A 400 -34.61 41.42 -42.28
CA GLY A 400 -34.55 42.20 -41.03
C GLY A 400 -33.33 41.96 -40.14
N GLY A 401 -32.27 41.30 -40.61
CA GLY A 401 -31.00 41.15 -39.88
C GLY A 401 -31.00 40.08 -38.78
N GLY A 402 -32.01 39.22 -38.77
CA GLY A 402 -32.15 38.09 -37.85
C GLY A 402 -32.62 38.43 -36.44
N VAL A 403 -33.00 37.39 -35.71
CA VAL A 403 -33.44 37.44 -34.31
C VAL A 403 -32.55 36.52 -33.48
N GLY A 404 -32.00 37.07 -32.40
CA GLY A 404 -31.26 36.32 -31.39
C GLY A 404 -32.05 36.18 -30.11
N LYS A 405 -32.05 34.99 -29.50
CA LYS A 405 -32.68 34.73 -28.20
C LYS A 405 -31.77 33.89 -27.31
N ARG A 406 -31.72 34.28 -26.03
CA ARG A 406 -31.14 33.46 -24.96
C ARG A 406 -32.20 32.53 -24.41
N THR A 407 -31.82 31.29 -24.17
CA THR A 407 -32.68 30.29 -23.53
C THR A 407 -31.87 29.48 -22.54
N THR A 408 -32.46 29.22 -21.37
CA THR A 408 -31.91 28.29 -20.39
C THR A 408 -32.51 26.92 -20.64
N LEU A 409 -31.67 25.91 -20.67
CA LEU A 409 -32.02 24.51 -20.80
C LEU A 409 -31.69 23.79 -19.49
N GLU A 410 -32.68 23.14 -18.90
CA GLU A 410 -32.55 22.39 -17.65
C GLU A 410 -32.75 20.90 -17.94
N GLY A 411 -31.75 20.09 -17.62
CA GLY A 411 -31.69 18.66 -17.85
C GLY A 411 -31.59 17.88 -16.56
N THR A 412 -32.45 16.87 -16.38
CA THR A 412 -32.35 15.94 -15.24
C THR A 412 -32.38 14.48 -15.70
N ALA A 413 -31.67 13.62 -14.97
CA ALA A 413 -31.72 12.17 -15.16
C ALA A 413 -31.34 11.41 -13.90
N SER A 414 -31.89 10.21 -13.71
CA SER A 414 -31.54 9.32 -12.58
C SER A 414 -31.13 7.93 -13.04
N PRO A 415 -30.00 7.75 -13.76
CA PRO A 415 -29.59 6.46 -14.24
C PRO A 415 -28.96 5.57 -13.16
N VAL A 416 -28.88 4.27 -13.49
CA VAL A 416 -28.06 3.31 -12.76
C VAL A 416 -26.83 2.99 -13.60
N LEU A 417 -25.65 3.25 -13.04
CA LEU A 417 -24.38 2.83 -13.60
C LEU A 417 -24.05 1.44 -13.07
N ALA A 418 -23.64 0.53 -13.94
CA ALA A 418 -23.11 -0.77 -13.56
C ALA A 418 -21.74 -0.96 -14.21
N GLY A 419 -20.86 -1.72 -13.57
CA GLY A 419 -19.55 -2.00 -14.13
C GLY A 419 -18.74 -2.97 -13.29
N THR A 420 -17.56 -3.30 -13.79
CA THR A 420 -16.58 -4.16 -13.13
C THR A 420 -15.23 -3.46 -13.04
N LEU A 421 -14.71 -3.34 -11.82
CA LEU A 421 -13.31 -3.01 -11.57
C LEU A 421 -12.48 -4.29 -11.70
N SER A 422 -11.83 -4.41 -12.85
CA SER A 422 -10.92 -5.50 -13.16
C SER A 422 -9.48 -5.13 -12.80
N PHE A 423 -8.68 -6.13 -12.48
CA PHE A 423 -7.29 -5.99 -12.11
C PHE A 423 -6.43 -6.78 -13.08
N ALA A 424 -5.34 -6.18 -13.56
CA ALA A 424 -4.48 -6.83 -14.54
C ALA A 424 -3.00 -6.58 -14.25
N LEU A 425 -2.20 -7.62 -14.41
CA LEU A 425 -0.75 -7.50 -14.54
C LEU A 425 -0.40 -7.16 -15.99
N ARG A 426 0.40 -6.12 -16.19
CA ARG A 426 0.92 -5.72 -17.50
C ARG A 426 2.39 -5.35 -17.39
N THR A 427 3.09 -5.36 -18.52
CA THR A 427 4.49 -4.94 -18.60
C THR A 427 4.62 -3.83 -19.62
N TYR A 428 5.11 -2.67 -19.19
CA TYR A 428 5.37 -1.52 -20.07
C TYR A 428 6.85 -1.21 -20.05
N ARG A 429 7.51 -1.26 -21.22
CA ARG A 429 8.96 -1.03 -21.34
C ARG A 429 9.79 -1.84 -20.34
N GLY A 430 9.44 -3.11 -20.17
CA GLY A 430 10.10 -4.02 -19.24
C GLY A 430 9.75 -3.83 -17.76
N VAL A 431 8.83 -2.91 -17.41
CA VAL A 431 8.39 -2.68 -16.04
C VAL A 431 7.04 -3.36 -15.79
N PRO A 432 6.96 -4.35 -14.89
CA PRO A 432 5.70 -4.95 -14.50
C PRO A 432 4.89 -3.97 -13.62
N VAL A 433 3.60 -3.86 -13.89
CA VAL A 433 2.67 -2.95 -13.21
C VAL A 433 1.35 -3.66 -12.92
N LEU A 434 0.77 -3.30 -11.77
CA LEU A 434 -0.62 -3.63 -11.45
C LEU A 434 -1.51 -2.49 -11.94
N VAL A 435 -2.39 -2.81 -12.89
CA VAL A 435 -3.36 -1.90 -13.49
C VAL A 435 -4.75 -2.23 -12.95
N ILE A 436 -5.50 -1.18 -12.61
CA ILE A 436 -6.92 -1.25 -12.29
C ILE A 436 -7.67 -0.70 -13.50
N ALA A 437 -8.55 -1.50 -14.10
CA ALA A 437 -9.35 -1.08 -15.24
C ALA A 437 -10.83 -1.13 -14.88
N ASN A 438 -11.47 0.03 -14.93
CA ASN A 438 -12.91 0.15 -14.71
C ASN A 438 -13.67 -0.04 -16.03
N GLN A 439 -14.40 -1.15 -16.14
CA GLN A 439 -15.28 -1.48 -17.25
C GLN A 439 -16.72 -1.14 -16.88
N LEU A 440 -17.25 -0.01 -17.38
CA LEU A 440 -18.67 0.32 -17.24
C LEU A 440 -19.47 -0.42 -18.32
N ASP A 441 -20.58 -1.01 -17.89
CA ASP A 441 -21.60 -1.58 -18.76
C ASP A 441 -22.30 -0.46 -19.53
N CYS A 442 -22.70 -0.73 -20.77
CA CYS A 442 -23.46 0.23 -21.58
C CYS A 442 -24.83 0.45 -20.96
N SER A 443 -25.00 1.58 -20.26
CA SER A 443 -26.29 2.05 -19.77
C SER A 443 -26.84 3.12 -20.69
N LYS A 444 -28.11 2.96 -21.08
CA LYS A 444 -28.88 3.96 -21.85
C LYS A 444 -29.88 4.65 -20.95
N PHE A 445 -29.88 5.99 -20.90
CA PHE A 445 -30.87 6.73 -20.11
C PHE A 445 -31.32 8.02 -20.81
N PRO A 446 -32.61 8.37 -20.69
CA PRO A 446 -33.14 9.62 -21.22
C PRO A 446 -32.78 10.77 -20.27
N ILE A 447 -32.22 11.85 -20.82
CA ILE A 447 -32.22 13.16 -20.17
C ILE A 447 -33.33 13.98 -20.79
N THR A 448 -34.25 14.46 -19.96
CA THR A 448 -35.29 15.42 -20.40
C THR A 448 -34.74 16.82 -20.20
N VAL A 449 -34.61 17.56 -21.29
CA VAL A 449 -34.20 18.96 -21.27
C VAL A 449 -35.41 19.82 -21.59
N MET A 450 -35.76 20.74 -20.69
CA MET A 450 -36.83 21.71 -20.87
C MET A 450 -36.26 23.12 -20.93
N ASP A 451 -36.90 24.00 -21.69
CA ASP A 451 -36.62 25.43 -21.56
C ASP A 451 -37.43 26.12 -20.45
N ASP A 452 -37.02 27.34 -20.14
CA ASP A 452 -37.69 28.27 -19.23
C ASP A 452 -39.06 28.80 -19.74
N GLY A 453 -39.68 28.13 -20.72
CA GLY A 453 -40.96 28.51 -21.33
C GLY A 453 -40.82 29.49 -22.49
N GLY A 454 -39.60 29.82 -22.92
CA GLY A 454 -39.35 30.79 -23.98
C GLY A 454 -39.53 30.27 -25.42
N LEU A 455 -39.25 29.01 -25.70
CA LEU A 455 -39.21 28.39 -27.05
C LEU A 455 -40.01 27.06 -27.12
N ALA A 456 -40.56 26.59 -25.99
CA ALA A 456 -41.18 25.27 -25.82
C ALA A 456 -40.25 24.13 -26.29
N LEU A 457 -38.98 24.21 -25.91
CA LEU A 457 -37.95 23.22 -26.19
C LEU A 457 -38.09 22.00 -25.27
N GLY A 458 -38.33 20.83 -25.86
CA GLY A 458 -38.24 19.53 -25.19
C GLY A 458 -37.23 18.66 -25.91
N VAL A 459 -36.19 18.21 -25.20
CA VAL A 459 -35.17 17.29 -25.75
C VAL A 459 -35.08 16.05 -24.89
N THR A 460 -35.27 14.87 -25.49
CA THR A 460 -34.90 13.60 -24.86
C THR A 460 -33.61 13.12 -25.48
N VAL A 461 -32.54 13.07 -24.68
CA VAL A 461 -31.25 12.53 -25.12
C VAL A 461 -31.05 11.16 -24.51
N SER A 462 -30.97 10.13 -25.34
CA SER A 462 -30.53 8.81 -24.92
C SER A 462 -29.00 8.79 -24.83
N GLN A 463 -28.46 8.82 -23.61
CA GLN A 463 -27.02 8.77 -23.39
C GLN A 463 -26.55 7.36 -23.15
N LEU A 464 -25.43 7.00 -23.78
CA LEU A 464 -24.75 5.74 -23.57
C LEU A 464 -23.50 6.01 -22.73
N ILE A 465 -23.43 5.40 -21.56
CA ILE A 465 -22.21 5.44 -20.74
C ILE A 465 -21.59 4.05 -20.79
N GLY A 466 -20.33 3.99 -21.19
CA GLY A 466 -19.48 2.80 -21.23
C GLY A 466 -18.00 3.21 -21.28
N GLY A 467 -17.05 2.31 -21.09
CA GLY A 467 -15.59 2.61 -21.06
C GLY A 467 -14.92 1.90 -19.89
N GLY A 468 -13.74 2.22 -19.38
CA GLY A 468 -13.04 3.48 -19.41
C GLY A 468 -11.57 3.32 -19.04
N LYS A 469 -10.99 4.36 -18.44
CA LYS A 469 -9.53 4.51 -18.46
C LYS A 469 -8.87 3.57 -17.45
N PRO A 470 -7.93 2.71 -17.88
CA PRO A 470 -7.09 2.00 -16.94
C PRO A 470 -6.27 3.00 -16.14
N ASN A 471 -6.18 2.77 -14.84
CA ASN A 471 -5.33 3.52 -13.94
C ASN A 471 -4.25 2.59 -13.38
N LEU A 472 -3.06 3.10 -13.17
CA LEU A 472 -1.98 2.33 -12.56
C LEU A 472 -1.86 2.67 -11.07
N ILE A 473 -1.33 1.75 -10.28
CA ILE A 473 -0.97 2.02 -8.89
C ILE A 473 0.54 2.31 -8.85
N PRO A 474 0.98 3.59 -8.79
CA PRO A 474 2.41 3.92 -8.93
C PRO A 474 3.25 3.28 -7.84
N ALA A 475 2.66 3.07 -6.66
CA ALA A 475 3.33 2.41 -5.56
C ALA A 475 3.79 1.00 -5.97
N LEU A 476 2.94 0.22 -6.64
CA LEU A 476 3.12 -1.20 -6.99
C LEU A 476 3.69 -1.39 -8.41
N MET A 477 4.52 -0.45 -8.82
CA MET A 477 5.27 -0.50 -10.07
C MET A 477 6.61 -1.19 -9.80
N GLY A 478 7.03 -2.09 -10.68
CA GLY A 478 8.34 -2.78 -10.61
C GLY A 478 9.54 -1.86 -10.87
N LEU A 479 9.47 -0.60 -10.45
CA LEU A 479 10.57 0.35 -10.43
C LEU A 479 11.24 0.35 -9.05
N PRO A 480 12.58 0.52 -9.01
CA PRO A 480 13.29 0.68 -7.75
C PRO A 480 12.86 1.99 -7.08
N LYS A 481 12.56 1.92 -5.78
CA LYS A 481 12.42 3.10 -4.94
C LYS A 481 13.73 3.37 -4.24
N MET A 482 14.29 4.53 -4.53
CA MET A 482 15.53 5.00 -3.92
C MET A 482 15.24 5.61 -2.56
N MET A 483 16.05 5.26 -1.57
CA MET A 483 15.96 5.84 -0.23
C MET A 483 17.35 6.13 0.29
N LYS A 484 17.52 7.30 0.91
CA LYS A 484 18.79 7.64 1.53
C LYS A 484 19.10 6.67 2.67
N ALA A 485 20.37 6.30 2.82
CA ALA A 485 20.83 5.38 3.84
C ALA A 485 20.42 5.83 5.24
N ASP A 486 20.56 7.12 5.57
CA ASP A 486 20.14 7.70 6.85
C ASP A 486 18.64 7.52 7.13
N GLN A 487 17.80 7.47 6.09
CA GLN A 487 16.37 7.22 6.21
C GLN A 487 16.06 5.74 6.47
N VAL A 488 16.83 4.83 5.89
CA VAL A 488 16.73 3.38 6.16
C VAL A 488 17.22 3.07 7.58
N LEU A 489 18.32 3.71 7.99
CA LEU A 489 18.99 3.47 9.27
C LEU A 489 18.41 4.28 10.45
N ARG A 490 17.36 5.09 10.21
CA ARG A 490 16.82 6.04 11.19
C ARG A 490 16.17 5.32 12.38
N GLY A 491 16.58 5.66 13.60
CA GLY A 491 15.94 5.18 14.84
C GLY A 491 16.82 4.33 15.76
N ILE A 492 18.04 4.06 15.33
CA ILE A 492 19.07 3.45 16.19
C ILE A 492 19.66 4.58 17.04
N LYS A 493 19.65 4.40 18.36
CA LYS A 493 20.16 5.39 19.33
C LYS A 493 21.40 4.83 20.01
N GLY A 494 22.36 5.69 20.31
CA GLY A 494 23.58 5.32 21.05
C GLY A 494 24.67 4.71 20.17
N VAL A 495 24.41 4.54 18.88
CA VAL A 495 25.39 4.12 17.88
C VAL A 495 25.19 4.85 16.56
N THR A 496 26.30 5.03 15.86
CA THR A 496 26.38 5.50 14.49
C THR A 496 26.42 4.27 13.58
N VAL A 497 25.57 4.24 12.56
CA VAL A 497 25.54 3.17 11.56
C VAL A 497 25.91 3.74 10.21
N THR A 498 26.93 3.16 9.61
CA THR A 498 27.45 3.55 8.30
C THR A 498 27.06 2.51 7.27
N ALA A 499 26.34 2.96 6.22
CA ALA A 499 26.00 2.11 5.08
C ALA A 499 27.15 2.03 4.07
N PRO A 500 27.26 0.91 3.32
CA PRO A 500 28.22 0.79 2.22
C PRO A 500 28.07 1.86 1.14
N LYS A 501 26.85 2.36 0.91
CA LYS A 501 26.54 3.38 -0.11
C LYS A 501 25.45 4.34 0.40
N PRO A 502 25.33 5.54 -0.20
CA PRO A 502 24.39 6.56 0.30
C PRO A 502 22.91 6.26 0.07
N PHE A 503 22.54 5.31 -0.80
CA PHE A 503 21.14 4.98 -1.07
C PHE A 503 20.87 3.47 -1.05
N ALA A 504 19.68 3.07 -0.62
CA ALA A 504 19.13 1.74 -0.83
C ALA A 504 18.08 1.80 -1.95
N ALA A 505 18.18 0.87 -2.90
CA ALA A 505 17.18 0.65 -3.93
C ALA A 505 16.33 -0.56 -3.52
N ILE A 506 15.02 -0.38 -3.37
CA ILE A 506 14.07 -1.47 -3.08
C ILE A 506 13.02 -1.53 -4.18
N THR A 507 12.82 -2.70 -4.78
CA THR A 507 11.82 -2.93 -5.82
C THR A 507 10.79 -3.95 -5.36
N TYR A 508 9.51 -3.68 -5.64
CA TYR A 508 8.43 -4.65 -5.52
C TYR A 508 7.74 -4.76 -6.88
N ALA A 509 8.14 -5.77 -7.64
CA ALA A 509 7.61 -6.03 -8.98
C ALA A 509 6.43 -6.98 -8.87
N PRO A 510 5.21 -6.59 -9.27
CA PRO A 510 4.08 -7.51 -9.22
C PRO A 510 4.33 -8.71 -10.14
N THR A 511 4.08 -9.92 -9.62
CA THR A 511 4.34 -11.18 -10.34
C THR A 511 3.07 -11.98 -10.57
N GLN A 512 2.13 -11.89 -9.64
CA GLN A 512 0.88 -12.63 -9.71
C GLN A 512 -0.26 -11.83 -9.08
N LEU A 513 -1.45 -12.05 -9.61
CA LEU A 513 -2.69 -11.53 -9.08
C LEU A 513 -3.74 -12.64 -9.18
N LEU A 514 -4.40 -12.91 -8.06
CA LEU A 514 -5.51 -13.84 -7.94
C LEU A 514 -6.70 -13.06 -7.40
N ALA A 515 -7.81 -13.04 -8.11
CA ALA A 515 -9.06 -12.44 -7.65
C ALA A 515 -10.18 -13.48 -7.74
N ASP A 516 -11.00 -13.55 -6.71
CA ASP A 516 -12.11 -14.49 -6.59
C ASP A 516 -13.29 -13.84 -5.84
N ALA A 517 -14.28 -14.64 -5.44
CA ALA A 517 -15.46 -14.17 -4.73
C ALA A 517 -15.16 -13.65 -3.29
N ASP A 518 -14.01 -14.02 -2.71
CA ASP A 518 -13.61 -13.67 -1.34
C ASP A 518 -12.67 -12.46 -1.28
N GLY A 519 -12.19 -11.98 -2.44
CA GLY A 519 -11.39 -10.77 -2.56
C GLY A 519 -10.30 -10.89 -3.62
N PHE A 520 -9.15 -10.28 -3.37
CA PHE A 520 -7.97 -10.49 -4.20
C PHE A 520 -6.69 -10.64 -3.37
N ARG A 521 -5.73 -11.30 -3.99
CA ARG A 521 -4.36 -11.47 -3.53
C ARG A 521 -3.40 -11.08 -4.65
N ALA A 522 -2.49 -10.15 -4.37
CA ALA A 522 -1.39 -9.80 -5.26
C ALA A 522 -0.07 -10.25 -4.65
N GLU A 523 0.79 -10.88 -5.45
CA GLU A 523 2.15 -11.24 -5.07
C GLU A 523 3.18 -10.41 -5.85
N PHE A 524 4.33 -10.17 -5.21
CA PHE A 524 5.38 -9.32 -5.72
C PHE A 524 6.74 -9.98 -5.55
N SER A 525 7.58 -9.94 -6.57
CA SER A 525 9.01 -10.18 -6.44
C SER A 525 9.67 -8.98 -5.77
N THR A 526 10.47 -9.23 -4.76
CA THR A 526 11.20 -8.21 -4.01
C THR A 526 12.66 -8.20 -4.46
N SER A 527 13.28 -7.03 -4.52
CA SER A 527 14.74 -6.89 -4.58
C SER A 527 15.17 -5.72 -3.70
N ALA A 528 16.36 -5.83 -3.11
CA ALA A 528 16.94 -4.74 -2.32
C ALA A 528 18.46 -4.73 -2.46
N SER A 529 19.05 -3.55 -2.66
CA SER A 529 20.50 -3.39 -2.79
C SER A 529 20.97 -1.97 -2.50
N TRP A 530 22.20 -1.82 -2.03
CA TRP A 530 22.87 -0.52 -1.91
C TRP A 530 23.24 0.06 -3.29
N SER A 531 23.03 1.36 -3.50
CA SER A 531 23.22 2.11 -4.74
C SER A 531 23.86 3.49 -4.52
N GLU A 532 24.51 4.01 -5.57
CA GLU A 532 25.14 5.34 -5.61
C GLU A 532 24.20 6.43 -6.16
N GLY A 533 23.16 6.06 -6.92
CA GLY A 533 22.34 7.01 -7.70
C GLY A 533 21.17 7.63 -6.94
N ASP A 534 20.78 8.85 -7.34
CA ASP A 534 19.60 9.59 -6.88
C ASP A 534 18.42 9.48 -7.89
N ASP A 535 17.21 9.77 -7.43
CA ASP A 535 15.86 9.37 -7.92
C ASP A 535 15.39 10.00 -9.26
N VAL A 536 16.28 10.63 -10.04
CA VAL A 536 15.88 11.51 -11.16
C VAL A 536 15.15 10.77 -12.29
N ASP A 537 15.49 9.51 -12.57
CA ASP A 537 14.89 8.74 -13.67
C ASP A 537 13.54 8.07 -13.32
N ALA A 538 13.20 7.94 -12.04
CA ALA A 538 12.02 7.16 -11.62
C ALA A 538 10.70 7.90 -11.88
N GLU A 539 10.62 9.19 -11.55
CA GLU A 539 9.39 9.98 -11.74
C GLU A 539 9.02 10.13 -13.21
N ASP A 540 10.00 10.38 -14.08
CA ASP A 540 9.76 10.54 -15.51
C ASP A 540 9.39 9.21 -16.16
N ARG A 541 9.96 8.09 -15.70
CA ARG A 541 9.50 6.75 -16.09
C ARG A 541 8.08 6.45 -15.62
N VAL A 542 7.68 6.89 -14.42
CA VAL A 542 6.29 6.74 -13.95
C VAL A 542 5.34 7.51 -14.86
N LYS A 543 5.65 8.78 -15.20
CA LYS A 543 4.84 9.59 -16.13
C LYS A 543 4.74 8.94 -17.51
N GLU A 544 5.85 8.41 -18.01
CA GLU A 544 5.89 7.73 -19.30
C GLU A 544 5.06 6.45 -19.30
N ILE A 545 5.20 5.60 -18.28
CA ILE A 545 4.39 4.39 -18.14
C ILE A 545 2.91 4.74 -17.96
N ALA A 546 2.58 5.80 -17.20
CA ALA A 546 1.21 6.30 -17.10
C ALA A 546 0.64 6.72 -18.46
N ALA A 547 1.45 7.37 -19.29
CA ALA A 547 1.04 7.74 -20.65
C ALA A 547 0.83 6.50 -21.55
N LEU A 548 1.60 5.42 -21.36
CA LEU A 548 1.42 4.16 -22.08
C LEU A 548 0.18 3.38 -21.61
N VAL A 549 -0.06 3.30 -20.29
CA VAL A 549 -1.26 2.67 -19.72
C VAL A 549 -2.51 3.35 -20.27
N ASN A 550 -2.54 4.69 -20.32
CA ASN A 550 -3.66 5.45 -20.88
C ASN A 550 -3.89 5.19 -22.39
N LYS A 551 -2.94 4.59 -23.10
CA LYS A 551 -3.01 4.25 -24.53
C LYS A 551 -3.10 2.75 -24.78
N ASP A 552 -3.17 1.91 -23.74
CA ASP A 552 -3.23 0.46 -23.90
C ASP A 552 -4.64 0.02 -24.32
N GLU A 553 -4.80 -0.26 -25.62
CA GLU A 553 -6.04 -0.73 -26.24
C GLU A 553 -6.36 -2.20 -25.92
N THR A 554 -5.48 -2.93 -25.22
CA THR A 554 -5.73 -4.33 -24.82
C THR A 554 -6.59 -4.47 -23.58
N PHE A 555 -6.77 -3.40 -22.81
CA PHE A 555 -7.90 -3.32 -21.90
C PHE A 555 -9.15 -3.24 -22.76
N PRO A 556 -10.22 -4.02 -22.46
CA PRO A 556 -11.45 -3.94 -23.23
C PRO A 556 -11.80 -2.47 -23.40
N SER A 557 -11.69 -1.99 -24.64
CA SER A 557 -12.22 -0.69 -25.01
C SER A 557 -13.66 -0.66 -24.53
N ALA A 558 -14.16 0.54 -24.20
CA ALA A 558 -15.59 0.73 -23.95
C ALA A 558 -16.38 -0.21 -24.86
N PRO A 559 -17.25 -1.10 -24.33
CA PRO A 559 -18.15 -1.82 -25.22
C PRO A 559 -18.75 -0.80 -26.18
N ASP A 560 -18.72 -1.08 -27.49
CA ASP A 560 -19.32 -0.18 -28.48
C ASP A 560 -20.80 -0.12 -28.11
N CYS A 561 -21.16 0.93 -27.37
CA CYS A 561 -22.51 1.07 -26.85
C CYS A 561 -23.50 1.38 -27.96
N GLY A 562 -23.04 1.43 -29.22
CA GLY A 562 -23.80 1.84 -30.36
C GLY A 562 -23.91 3.36 -30.43
N ARG A 563 -24.80 3.83 -31.30
CA ARG A 563 -25.11 5.25 -31.39
C ARG A 563 -26.22 5.60 -30.39
N PRO A 564 -26.17 6.78 -29.75
CA PRO A 564 -27.32 7.30 -29.03
C PRO A 564 -28.53 7.38 -29.97
N ASP A 565 -29.75 7.33 -29.43
CA ASP A 565 -30.94 7.57 -30.26
C ASP A 565 -30.85 8.95 -30.90
N ALA A 566 -31.50 9.10 -32.06
CA ALA A 566 -31.68 10.41 -32.65
C ALA A 566 -32.27 11.37 -31.62
N ILE A 567 -31.57 12.47 -31.38
CA ILE A 567 -32.03 13.53 -30.50
C ILE A 567 -33.28 14.12 -31.12
N ARG A 568 -34.40 14.03 -30.39
CA ARG A 568 -35.66 14.67 -30.79
C ARG A 568 -35.73 16.02 -30.12
N VAL A 569 -35.61 17.07 -30.91
CA VAL A 569 -35.82 18.44 -30.45
C VAL A 569 -37.20 18.88 -30.90
N HIS A 570 -38.07 19.19 -29.95
CA HIS A 570 -39.33 19.85 -30.24
C HIS A 570 -39.16 21.34 -30.05
N VAL A 571 -39.37 22.17 -31.07
CA VAL A 571 -39.46 23.64 -30.93
C VAL A 571 -40.87 24.05 -31.31
N ALA A 572 -41.63 24.62 -30.37
CA ALA A 572 -43.03 25.01 -30.59
C ALA A 572 -43.90 23.92 -31.27
N GLY A 573 -43.64 22.63 -30.95
CA GLY A 573 -44.35 21.48 -31.51
C GLY A 573 -43.80 20.90 -32.82
N ILE A 574 -42.73 21.48 -33.39
CA ILE A 574 -42.05 20.98 -34.59
C ILE A 574 -40.86 20.10 -34.19
N GLU A 575 -40.83 18.85 -34.65
CA GLU A 575 -39.74 17.91 -34.42
C GLU A 575 -38.58 18.14 -35.40
N PHE A 576 -37.37 18.28 -34.87
CA PHE A 576 -36.13 18.35 -35.64
C PHE A 576 -35.27 17.10 -35.37
N GLU A 577 -34.86 16.41 -36.44
CA GLU A 577 -34.12 15.13 -36.36
C GLU A 577 -32.58 15.27 -36.22
N HIS A 578 -32.04 16.33 -35.61
CA HIS A 578 -30.58 16.57 -35.59
C HIS A 578 -30.00 16.87 -34.19
N ASP A 579 -28.83 16.29 -33.92
CA ASP A 579 -28.03 16.51 -32.70
C ASP A 579 -27.52 17.97 -32.64
N LEU A 580 -28.04 18.74 -31.67
CA LEU A 580 -27.64 20.12 -31.38
C LEU A 580 -26.33 20.22 -30.58
N GLY A 581 -25.57 19.14 -30.39
CA GLY A 581 -24.32 19.11 -29.63
C GLY A 581 -24.50 18.98 -28.11
N LEU A 582 -25.74 19.07 -27.62
CA LEU A 582 -26.12 18.97 -26.20
C LEU A 582 -25.83 17.59 -25.59
N GLY A 583 -26.01 16.52 -26.37
CA GLY A 583 -25.73 15.18 -25.90
C GLY A 583 -24.26 15.00 -25.49
N ARG A 584 -23.32 15.52 -26.29
CA ARG A 584 -21.88 15.37 -26.04
C ARG A 584 -21.41 16.10 -24.79
N VAL A 585 -22.02 17.24 -24.49
CA VAL A 585 -21.76 17.98 -23.25
C VAL A 585 -22.16 17.10 -22.06
N ILE A 586 -23.35 16.50 -22.07
CA ILE A 586 -23.84 15.68 -20.95
C ILE A 586 -23.04 14.37 -20.79
N THR A 587 -22.65 13.68 -21.87
CA THR A 587 -21.82 12.46 -21.78
C THR A 587 -20.52 12.72 -21.04
N SER A 588 -19.85 13.82 -21.38
CA SER A 588 -18.54 14.20 -20.83
C SER A 588 -18.62 14.54 -19.33
N LEU A 589 -19.76 15.09 -18.91
CA LEU A 589 -20.03 15.41 -17.51
C LEU A 589 -20.21 14.14 -16.67
N VAL A 590 -20.82 13.11 -17.24
CA VAL A 590 -20.97 11.81 -16.56
C VAL A 590 -19.68 10.98 -16.58
N ASP A 591 -18.86 11.09 -17.64
CA ASP A 591 -17.51 10.51 -17.67
C ASP A 591 -16.57 11.10 -16.61
N GLY A 592 -16.77 12.36 -16.20
CA GLY A 592 -16.10 12.94 -15.03
C GLY A 592 -16.49 12.25 -13.70
N ALA A 593 -17.78 11.94 -13.52
CA ALA A 593 -18.34 11.30 -12.32
C ALA A 593 -17.98 9.81 -12.18
N ARG A 594 -17.79 9.13 -13.32
CA ARG A 594 -17.28 7.74 -13.41
C ARG A 594 -15.99 7.48 -12.62
N THR A 595 -15.20 8.52 -12.36
CA THR A 595 -13.98 8.48 -11.55
C THR A 595 -14.26 8.27 -10.03
N GLY A 596 -15.51 8.01 -9.63
CA GLY A 596 -15.95 7.74 -8.25
C GLY A 596 -15.43 6.43 -7.61
N THR A 597 -14.79 5.54 -8.37
CA THR A 597 -14.15 4.29 -7.86
C THR A 597 -12.85 4.52 -7.08
N LYS A 598 -12.47 5.79 -6.91
CA LYS A 598 -11.28 6.26 -6.18
C LYS A 598 -11.08 5.69 -4.79
N GLY A 599 -12.12 5.22 -4.10
CA GLY A 599 -11.95 4.64 -2.78
C GLY A 599 -11.15 3.34 -2.77
N ILE A 600 -11.36 2.48 -3.77
CA ILE A 600 -10.63 1.23 -3.90
C ILE A 600 -9.23 1.52 -4.43
N GLU A 601 -9.10 2.39 -5.43
CA GLU A 601 -7.79 2.82 -5.95
C GLU A 601 -6.93 3.46 -4.86
N ASN A 602 -7.51 4.35 -4.04
CA ASN A 602 -6.81 4.99 -2.94
C ASN A 602 -6.50 3.99 -1.82
N PHE A 603 -7.39 3.04 -1.51
CA PHE A 603 -7.09 2.00 -0.54
C PHE A 603 -5.92 1.13 -1.00
N LEU A 604 -5.91 0.69 -2.27
CA LEU A 604 -4.83 -0.09 -2.86
C LEU A 604 -3.53 0.69 -2.99
N SER A 605 -3.65 1.97 -3.31
CA SER A 605 -2.52 2.91 -3.30
C SER A 605 -1.96 3.08 -1.90
N ILE A 606 -2.80 3.19 -0.86
CA ILE A 606 -2.36 3.31 0.54
C ILE A 606 -1.80 1.97 1.04
N ALA A 607 -2.44 0.84 0.77
CA ALA A 607 -1.97 -0.49 1.13
C ALA A 607 -0.64 -0.81 0.43
N GLY A 608 -0.55 -0.55 -0.87
CA GLY A 608 0.68 -0.69 -1.65
C GLY A 608 1.76 0.30 -1.22
N ARG A 609 1.41 1.56 -0.93
CA ARG A 609 2.31 2.53 -0.34
C ARG A 609 2.81 2.05 1.02
N ASN A 610 1.95 1.54 1.88
CA ASN A 610 2.33 1.02 3.20
C ASN A 610 3.20 -0.24 3.11
N ALA A 611 2.96 -1.09 2.12
CA ALA A 611 3.80 -2.25 1.84
C ALA A 611 5.21 -1.86 1.36
N ILE A 612 5.35 -0.73 0.66
CA ILE A 612 6.57 -0.42 -0.10
C ILE A 612 7.35 0.79 0.44
N ASN A 613 6.66 1.85 0.81
CA ASN A 613 7.23 3.04 1.41
C ASN A 613 6.23 3.64 2.44
N PRO A 614 6.27 3.13 3.67
CA PRO A 614 5.46 3.61 4.77
C PRO A 614 5.52 5.15 4.87
N PRO A 615 4.40 5.87 5.03
CA PRO A 615 4.37 7.33 5.09
C PRO A 615 5.43 7.94 6.02
N PRO A 616 5.94 9.17 5.76
CA PRO A 616 6.79 9.89 6.68
C PRO A 616 6.07 10.11 8.02
N GLY A 617 6.61 9.56 9.11
CA GLY A 617 5.94 9.56 10.42
C GLY A 617 4.97 8.40 10.65
N SER A 618 4.71 7.56 9.64
CA SER A 618 4.08 6.27 9.87
C SER A 618 5.08 5.29 10.47
N VAL A 619 4.54 4.45 11.31
CA VAL A 619 5.32 3.54 12.13
C VAL A 619 5.86 2.36 11.36
N LEU A 620 5.23 1.93 10.26
CA LEU A 620 5.78 0.91 9.36
C LEU A 620 7.09 1.32 8.70
N ARG A 621 7.51 2.60 8.76
CA ARG A 621 8.85 2.97 8.30
C ARG A 621 9.92 2.36 9.20
N LYS A 622 9.58 2.00 10.44
CA LYS A 622 10.52 1.51 11.46
C LYS A 622 10.64 -0.02 11.61
N PRO A 623 9.99 -0.90 10.82
CA PRO A 623 10.38 -2.31 10.79
C PRO A 623 10.50 -2.96 9.40
N LEU A 624 9.82 -2.45 8.36
CA LEU A 624 10.02 -2.91 6.98
C LEU A 624 11.27 -2.28 6.35
N MET A 625 11.69 -1.09 6.81
CA MET A 625 12.99 -0.49 6.52
C MET A 625 14.02 -0.73 7.63
N ASN A 626 13.61 -1.40 8.71
CA ASN A 626 14.45 -1.65 9.87
C ASN A 626 14.53 -3.15 10.16
N PRO A 627 15.27 -3.89 9.33
CA PRO A 627 15.91 -5.11 9.77
C PRO A 627 16.94 -4.86 10.91
N LEU A 628 17.20 -3.59 11.27
CA LEU A 628 18.14 -3.11 12.31
C LEU A 628 17.67 -3.30 13.77
N GLY A 629 16.60 -4.04 14.04
CA GLY A 629 16.34 -4.54 15.41
C GLY A 629 17.55 -5.29 15.97
N THR A 630 18.20 -6.07 15.11
CA THR A 630 19.46 -6.80 15.35
C THR A 630 20.71 -5.91 15.34
N LEU A 631 20.62 -4.65 14.91
CA LEU A 631 21.75 -3.69 14.94
C LEU A 631 21.66 -2.77 16.16
N LYS A 632 20.44 -2.44 16.59
CA LYS A 632 20.17 -1.92 17.94
C LYS A 632 20.66 -2.90 19.01
N CYS A 633 20.53 -4.22 18.75
CA CYS A 633 21.16 -5.28 19.55
C CYS A 633 22.66 -5.07 19.71
N LEU A 634 23.40 -5.04 18.60
CA LEU A 634 24.87 -5.04 18.61
C LEU A 634 25.40 -3.75 19.25
N GLY A 635 24.76 -2.61 18.96
CA GLY A 635 25.10 -1.35 19.63
C GLY A 635 24.87 -1.37 21.15
N THR A 636 23.77 -1.96 21.61
CA THR A 636 23.47 -2.09 23.05
C THR A 636 24.37 -3.14 23.73
N LEU A 637 24.75 -4.20 23.00
CA LEU A 637 25.72 -5.20 23.49
C LEU A 637 27.09 -4.58 23.73
N LEU A 638 27.58 -3.79 22.78
CA LEU A 638 28.88 -3.13 22.90
C LEU A 638 28.89 -2.17 24.09
N GLN A 639 27.76 -1.51 24.37
CA GLN A 639 27.59 -0.61 25.52
C GLN A 639 27.51 -1.33 26.89
N LYS A 640 27.17 -2.64 26.92
CA LYS A 640 26.95 -3.39 28.18
C LYS A 640 27.91 -4.56 28.39
N CYS A 641 28.78 -4.83 27.41
CA CYS A 641 30.01 -5.61 27.63
C CYS A 641 31.07 -4.81 28.42
N GLU A 642 30.85 -3.49 28.54
CA GLU A 642 31.40 -2.58 29.55
C GLU A 642 30.84 -2.88 30.94
#